data_AF-A0A942FUL2-F1
#
_entry.id   AF-A0A942FUL2-F1
#
_cell.length_a   1.000
_cell.length_b   1.000
_cell.length_c   1.000
_cell.angle_alpha   90.00
_cell.angle_beta   90.00
_cell.angle_gamma   90.00
#
_symmetry.space_group_name_H-M   'P 1'
#
loop_
_entity.id
_entity.type
_entity.pdbx_description
1 polymer ?
#
loop_
_entity_poly.entity_id
_entity_poly.type
_entity_poly.pdbx_seq_one_letter_code
_entity_poly.pdbx_strand_id
1 'polypeptide(L)'
;IDPSRKRTGGALLGDRIRMNAIEHPNIFMRSLATRDTGSEISAALPEVIAACKLAGFDLVIVETSGIGQGDAAIVPHVDASIYVMTPEFGAASQLEKIDMLDFADFVAINKFDRKGAMDALRDVRKQYQRNRERFNESPEAMPVFGTQASRFNDDGVTALYQHVAARLVALGLRLKPGKLPRVETRQSSQSRAIVPAQRARYLAEIADTVRGYHRHIDAQVTIARERQSLRMSKVIFEGCGKSNEDFDAQFRDLIAWKDGQLDPKAKKLLDMWPDTVKAYSGDEYVVKIRDKEIRTRLTHETLSGTKVKKVVLPKFADEGETLRWLMKENVPGSFPYTAGVFAFKRRGDAGGEDPTRMFAGEGDAFRTNRRFKKVSEGMPAKRLSTAFDSVTLYGCDPDERPDIYGKIGNSGVSIATLDDMKVLYDGFSLCDPATSVSMTINGPAPILLAMFFNTAIDQQLAKFKADNHREPTEDEAEKIREWVLSSVRGTVQADILKEDQGQNTCIFSTEFALKMMGDIQEFFVHNQVRNFYSVSISGYHIAEAGANPISQLAFTLANGFTYVESYLARGMHIDDFAPNLSFFFSNGMDAEYAVIGRVARRIWAVAMKHKYGANERSQKLKYHVQTSGRSLHAQEMAFNDIRTTLQALIAVYDNCNSLHTNAYDEAITTPTDESVRRAMAIQLVINREWGLAKNENPNQGAFVIDELTDLVEEAVLKEFEAIADRGGVLGAMETGYQRGKIQEESLYYEHRKHDGSHPIIGVNTFRNPQGDVPARVELARSTEEEKQSQITRLRDFQQRNAAASGAMLQKLRQTVIDNGNVFAVLVDAVRVCSLGQISGALYEVGGQYRRSM
;
A
#
# COMPACT_ATOMS: atom_id res chain seq x y z
N ILE A 1 17.71 6.32 27.71
CA ILE A 1 17.06 6.72 28.99
C ILE A 1 15.91 7.59 28.55
N ASP A 2 14.69 7.35 29.02
CA ASP A 2 13.52 8.06 28.48
C ASP A 2 12.90 9.07 29.47
N PRO A 3 12.34 10.19 28.99
CA PRO A 3 11.78 11.22 29.84
C PRO A 3 10.50 10.75 30.53
N SER A 4 10.32 11.15 31.80
CA SER A 4 9.11 10.86 32.57
C SER A 4 8.07 11.98 32.46
N ARG A 5 6.79 11.61 32.31
CA ARG A 5 5.68 12.59 32.31
C ARG A 5 5.20 12.84 33.73
N LYS A 6 5.55 14.00 34.30
CA LYS A 6 5.17 14.39 35.69
C LYS A 6 3.67 14.32 35.97
N ARG A 7 2.82 14.69 35.01
CA ARG A 7 1.36 14.70 35.19
C ARG A 7 0.76 13.31 35.43
N THR A 8 1.30 12.29 34.77
CA THR A 8 0.80 10.90 34.89
C THR A 8 1.62 10.08 35.88
N GLY A 9 2.83 10.52 36.23
CA GLY A 9 3.78 9.78 37.06
C GLY A 9 4.49 8.62 36.34
N GLY A 10 4.13 8.36 35.08
CA GLY A 10 4.71 7.28 34.26
C GLY A 10 5.67 7.78 33.18
N ALA A 11 6.29 6.82 32.47
CA ALA A 11 7.15 7.08 31.33
C ALA A 11 6.87 6.07 30.22
N LEU A 12 7.02 6.50 28.96
CA LEU A 12 7.04 5.61 27.81
C LEU A 12 8.50 5.31 27.47
N LEU A 13 8.98 4.14 27.88
CA LEU A 13 10.36 3.70 27.67
C LEU A 13 10.51 3.15 26.24
N GLY A 14 10.61 4.05 25.28
CA GLY A 14 10.57 3.78 23.84
C GLY A 14 11.87 3.27 23.24
N ASP A 15 13.03 3.44 23.88
CA ASP A 15 14.32 3.11 23.25
C ASP A 15 14.43 1.63 22.81
N ARG A 16 13.99 0.70 23.67
CA ARG A 16 14.13 -0.75 23.43
C ARG A 16 13.42 -1.22 22.16
N ILE A 17 12.34 -0.54 21.76
CA ILE A 17 11.57 -0.92 20.57
C ILE A 17 12.39 -0.78 19.27
N ARG A 18 13.45 0.04 19.29
CA ARG A 18 14.33 0.31 18.14
C ARG A 18 15.53 -0.63 18.04
N MET A 19 15.78 -1.42 19.09
CA MET A 19 16.98 -2.22 19.25
C MET A 19 16.81 -3.63 18.66
N ASN A 20 17.03 -3.77 17.35
CA ASN A 20 16.94 -5.09 16.69
C ASN A 20 18.17 -5.98 16.94
N ALA A 21 19.33 -5.37 17.22
CA ALA A 21 20.61 -6.08 17.32
C ALA A 21 20.97 -6.56 18.73
N ILE A 22 20.04 -6.45 19.71
CA ILE A 22 20.31 -6.80 21.12
C ILE A 22 19.84 -8.21 21.51
N GLU A 23 19.15 -8.93 20.62
CA GLU A 23 18.69 -10.30 20.86
C GLU A 23 19.84 -11.31 20.76
N HIS A 24 20.81 -11.21 21.68
CA HIS A 24 21.97 -12.06 21.76
C HIS A 24 22.37 -12.26 23.23
N PRO A 25 22.79 -13.46 23.67
CA PRO A 25 23.13 -13.72 25.07
C PRO A 25 24.23 -12.81 25.65
N ASN A 26 25.10 -12.27 24.80
CA ASN A 26 26.17 -11.34 25.20
C ASN A 26 25.71 -9.87 25.30
N ILE A 27 24.44 -9.56 25.02
CA ILE A 27 23.93 -8.19 25.03
C ILE A 27 22.84 -8.07 26.09
N PHE A 28 23.02 -7.11 27.00
CA PHE A 28 22.05 -6.76 28.03
C PHE A 28 21.62 -5.31 27.84
N MET A 29 20.31 -5.05 27.92
CA MET A 29 19.75 -3.70 27.86
C MET A 29 18.79 -3.48 29.03
N ARG A 30 18.95 -2.33 29.69
CA ARG A 30 18.02 -1.85 30.72
C ARG A 30 17.54 -0.44 30.40
N SER A 31 16.25 -0.30 30.10
CA SER A 31 15.61 1.02 29.99
C SER A 31 15.39 1.64 31.37
N LEU A 32 15.77 2.90 31.51
CA LEU A 32 15.55 3.73 32.70
C LEU A 32 14.72 4.94 32.33
N ALA A 33 13.89 5.41 33.27
CA ALA A 33 13.21 6.68 33.16
C ALA A 33 14.02 7.77 33.88
N THR A 34 13.98 9.02 33.41
CA THR A 34 14.64 10.15 34.10
C THR A 34 14.12 10.35 35.53
N ARG A 35 12.80 10.17 35.73
CA ARG A 35 12.06 10.41 36.98
C ARG A 35 12.15 11.85 37.52
N ASP A 36 12.69 12.77 36.72
CA ASP A 36 12.78 14.19 36.99
C ASP A 36 12.50 14.99 35.70
N THR A 37 12.07 16.24 35.86
CA THR A 37 11.62 17.16 34.80
C THR A 37 12.72 18.01 34.18
N GLY A 38 13.92 18.04 34.75
CA GLY A 38 15.04 18.87 34.28
C GLY A 38 16.37 18.15 34.11
N SER A 39 16.36 16.81 34.14
CA SER A 39 17.55 15.98 33.97
C SER A 39 17.34 15.01 32.82
N GLU A 40 18.34 14.87 31.96
CA GLU A 40 18.41 13.93 30.86
C GLU A 40 18.91 12.53 31.28
N ILE A 41 19.39 12.41 32.51
CA ILE A 41 19.85 11.17 33.13
C ILE A 41 19.00 10.78 34.34
N SER A 42 19.03 9.49 34.67
CA SER A 42 18.50 8.99 35.95
C SER A 42 19.47 9.33 37.07
N ALA A 43 18.97 9.75 38.24
CA ALA A 43 19.79 9.96 39.43
C ALA A 43 20.59 8.72 39.84
N ALA A 44 20.08 7.52 39.50
CA ALA A 44 20.73 6.25 39.80
C ALA A 44 21.70 5.75 38.69
N LEU A 45 22.00 6.59 37.69
CA LEU A 45 22.87 6.21 36.57
C LEU A 45 24.26 5.74 37.03
N PRO A 46 24.95 6.42 37.99
CA PRO A 46 26.27 5.98 38.45
C PRO A 46 26.25 4.56 39.04
N GLU A 47 25.27 4.21 39.87
CA GLU A 47 25.18 2.85 40.44
C GLU A 47 24.86 1.81 39.37
N VAL A 48 24.04 2.14 38.37
CA VAL A 48 23.72 1.22 37.26
C VAL A 48 24.95 0.94 36.40
N ILE A 49 25.75 1.96 36.08
CA ILE A 49 27.01 1.78 35.35
C ILE A 49 27.97 0.91 36.17
N ALA A 50 28.13 1.19 37.47
CA ALA A 50 28.99 0.42 38.35
C ALA A 50 28.58 -1.05 38.42
N ALA A 51 27.26 -1.33 38.51
CA ALA A 51 26.74 -2.70 38.49
C ALA A 51 27.06 -3.44 37.18
N CYS A 52 26.95 -2.78 36.02
CA CYS A 52 27.30 -3.38 34.74
C CYS A 52 28.80 -3.65 34.62
N LYS A 53 29.65 -2.74 35.13
CA LYS A 53 31.11 -2.95 35.18
C LYS A 53 31.46 -4.14 36.09
N LEU A 54 30.84 -4.25 37.26
CA LEU A 54 31.04 -5.38 38.19
C LEU A 54 30.54 -6.72 37.64
N ALA A 55 29.52 -6.71 36.78
CA ALA A 55 29.02 -7.91 36.11
C ALA A 55 29.98 -8.45 35.01
N GLY A 56 31.07 -7.72 34.72
CA GLY A 56 32.10 -8.17 33.78
C GLY A 56 31.78 -7.94 32.30
N PHE A 57 30.91 -6.97 31.97
CA PHE A 57 30.68 -6.57 30.58
C PHE A 57 31.92 -5.88 29.99
N ASP A 58 32.27 -6.22 28.75
CA ASP A 58 33.41 -5.62 28.04
C ASP A 58 33.20 -4.12 27.71
N LEU A 59 31.95 -3.72 27.47
CA LEU A 59 31.56 -2.36 27.09
C LEU A 59 30.18 -2.03 27.68
N VAL A 60 30.04 -0.82 28.24
CA VAL A 60 28.76 -0.27 28.71
C VAL A 60 28.41 0.93 27.84
N ILE A 61 27.22 0.90 27.21
CA ILE A 61 26.71 2.00 26.38
C ILE A 61 25.54 2.66 27.12
N VAL A 62 25.54 4.00 27.19
CA VAL A 62 24.48 4.78 27.81
C VAL A 62 23.90 5.75 26.78
N GLU A 63 22.58 5.66 26.59
CA GLU A 63 21.79 6.61 25.81
C GLU A 63 21.01 7.50 26.78
N THR A 64 21.14 8.83 26.67
CA THR A 64 20.38 9.81 27.48
C THR A 64 18.97 9.97 26.92
N SER A 65 18.11 10.78 27.58
CA SER A 65 16.91 11.27 26.90
C SER A 65 17.27 12.35 25.87
N GLY A 66 16.29 12.85 25.12
CA GLY A 66 16.47 14.03 24.28
C GLY A 66 16.95 15.22 25.13
N ILE A 67 18.08 15.80 24.74
CA ILE A 67 18.74 16.89 25.48
C ILE A 67 18.50 18.25 24.81
N GLY A 68 18.50 19.32 25.60
CA GLY A 68 18.54 20.70 25.12
C GLY A 68 19.93 21.13 24.66
N GLN A 69 20.06 22.40 24.22
CA GLN A 69 21.33 22.92 23.72
C GLN A 69 22.40 23.05 24.83
N GLY A 70 22.03 23.41 26.05
CA GLY A 70 22.95 23.59 27.18
C GLY A 70 23.11 22.37 28.09
N ASP A 71 22.63 21.21 27.67
CA ASP A 71 22.64 19.99 28.48
C ASP A 71 23.85 19.12 28.09
N ALA A 72 24.62 18.66 29.07
CA ALA A 72 25.80 17.81 28.89
C ALA A 72 26.08 16.90 30.11
N ALA A 73 25.05 16.56 30.90
CA ALA A 73 25.20 15.86 32.18
C ALA A 73 25.77 14.44 32.06
N ILE A 74 25.79 13.85 30.85
CA ILE A 74 26.37 12.52 30.63
C ILE A 74 27.90 12.51 30.71
N VAL A 75 28.57 13.62 30.40
CA VAL A 75 30.03 13.74 30.27
C VAL A 75 30.81 13.21 31.48
N PRO A 76 30.50 13.60 32.74
CA PRO A 76 31.25 13.13 33.90
C PRO A 76 31.05 11.64 34.22
N HIS A 77 30.12 10.95 33.55
CA HIS A 77 29.76 9.56 33.84
C HIS A 77 30.30 8.56 32.81
N VAL A 78 30.92 9.01 31.71
CA VAL A 78 31.35 8.16 30.59
C VAL A 78 32.81 8.37 30.23
N ASP A 79 33.44 7.32 29.71
CA ASP A 79 34.86 7.32 29.30
C ASP A 79 35.07 7.92 27.90
N ALA A 80 34.01 7.90 27.06
CA ALA A 80 33.96 8.54 25.75
C ALA A 80 32.50 8.93 25.43
N SER A 81 32.31 10.00 24.67
CA SER A 81 31.01 10.60 24.38
C SER A 81 30.76 10.79 22.88
N ILE A 82 29.51 10.58 22.46
CA ILE A 82 29.05 10.79 21.09
C ILE A 82 27.86 11.75 21.13
N TYR A 83 27.97 12.89 20.47
CA TYR A 83 26.84 13.79 20.27
C TYR A 83 26.13 13.46 18.96
N VAL A 84 24.83 13.15 19.03
CA VAL A 84 24.01 12.83 17.86
C VAL A 84 23.06 13.99 17.58
N MET A 85 23.08 14.51 16.34
CA MET A 85 22.22 15.61 15.91
C MET A 85 21.66 15.36 14.50
N THR A 86 20.68 16.16 14.07
CA THR A 86 20.19 16.14 12.68
C THR A 86 20.73 17.35 11.91
N PRO A 87 20.60 17.40 10.57
CA PRO A 87 20.93 18.59 9.79
C PRO A 87 20.10 19.83 10.13
N GLU A 88 18.97 19.67 10.83
CA GLU A 88 18.01 20.74 11.13
C GLU A 88 18.26 21.36 12.52
N PHE A 89 19.31 22.17 12.66
CA PHE A 89 19.67 22.86 13.92
C PHE A 89 19.44 24.38 13.89
N GLY A 90 18.82 24.90 12.83
CA GLY A 90 18.63 26.34 12.62
C GLY A 90 19.84 27.01 11.98
N ALA A 91 20.18 28.23 12.42
CA ALA A 91 21.32 28.96 11.90
C ALA A 91 22.66 28.40 12.43
N ALA A 92 23.74 28.53 11.66
CA ALA A 92 25.08 28.11 12.07
C ALA A 92 25.53 28.70 13.43
N SER A 93 25.08 29.91 13.77
CA SER A 93 25.37 30.54 15.07
C SER A 93 24.73 29.83 16.28
N GLN A 94 23.78 28.91 16.06
CA GLN A 94 23.23 28.10 17.14
C GLN A 94 24.23 27.04 17.62
N LEU A 95 25.18 26.63 16.76
CA LEU A 95 26.21 25.65 17.12
C LEU A 95 27.14 26.17 18.23
N GLU A 96 27.30 27.50 18.33
CA GLU A 96 28.07 28.15 19.42
C GLU A 96 27.39 28.03 20.79
N LYS A 97 26.12 27.61 20.84
CA LYS A 97 25.34 27.46 22.08
C LYS A 97 25.13 26.00 22.48
N ILE A 98 25.67 25.06 21.71
CA ILE A 98 25.52 23.63 21.99
C ILE A 98 26.71 23.19 22.84
N ASP A 99 26.53 23.13 24.15
CA ASP A 99 27.59 22.79 25.11
C ASP A 99 28.20 21.43 24.79
N MET A 100 27.39 20.47 24.35
CA MET A 100 27.87 19.13 24.02
C MET A 100 28.90 19.10 22.87
N LEU A 101 28.98 20.13 22.01
CA LEU A 101 30.03 20.23 20.98
C LEU A 101 31.42 20.52 21.56
N ASP A 102 31.49 21.15 22.75
CA ASP A 102 32.75 21.36 23.47
C ASP A 102 33.28 20.05 24.04
N PHE A 103 32.40 19.18 24.52
CA PHE A 103 32.79 17.97 25.26
C PHE A 103 32.87 16.69 24.41
N ALA A 104 32.10 16.59 23.32
CA ALA A 104 31.95 15.33 22.57
C ALA A 104 33.26 14.81 21.94
N ASP A 105 33.63 13.54 22.17
CA ASP A 105 34.75 12.92 21.44
C ASP A 105 34.42 12.77 19.95
N PHE A 106 33.16 12.45 19.65
CA PHE A 106 32.65 12.27 18.29
C PHE A 106 31.31 12.99 18.10
N VAL A 107 31.08 13.50 16.89
CA VAL A 107 29.78 14.05 16.51
C VAL A 107 29.21 13.26 15.34
N ALA A 108 27.98 12.81 15.47
CA ALA A 108 27.23 12.11 14.42
C ALA A 108 26.04 12.98 13.97
N ILE A 109 26.13 13.53 12.76
CA ILE A 109 25.02 14.18 12.09
C ILE A 109 24.21 13.09 11.40
N ASN A 110 23.26 12.52 12.15
CA ASN A 110 22.39 11.45 11.69
C ASN A 110 21.25 12.01 10.81
N LYS A 111 20.56 11.15 10.05
CA LYS A 111 19.58 11.55 9.02
C LYS A 111 20.24 12.37 7.91
N PHE A 112 21.41 11.91 7.46
CA PHE A 112 22.22 12.60 6.46
C PHE A 112 21.58 12.64 5.05
N ASP A 113 20.47 11.93 4.86
CA ASP A 113 19.59 12.01 3.69
C ASP A 113 18.75 13.30 3.63
N ARG A 114 18.67 14.04 4.74
CA ARG A 114 17.92 15.30 4.83
C ARG A 114 18.57 16.44 4.05
N LYS A 115 17.73 17.36 3.58
CA LYS A 115 18.19 18.57 2.88
C LYS A 115 19.10 19.39 3.79
N GLY A 116 20.22 19.85 3.24
CA GLY A 116 21.20 20.67 3.99
C GLY A 116 22.21 19.87 4.80
N ALA A 117 22.18 18.53 4.76
CA ALA A 117 23.14 17.68 5.47
C ALA A 117 24.62 17.99 5.18
N MET A 118 24.94 18.33 3.92
CA MET A 118 26.30 18.71 3.54
C MET A 118 26.75 20.04 4.15
N ASP A 119 25.87 21.03 4.19
CA ASP A 119 26.15 22.32 4.85
C ASP A 119 26.25 22.15 6.37
N ALA A 120 25.34 21.37 6.95
CA ALA A 120 25.37 20.97 8.35
C ALA A 120 26.73 20.35 8.73
N LEU A 121 27.23 19.41 7.92
CA LEU A 121 28.52 18.77 8.13
C LEU A 121 29.68 19.76 8.12
N ARG A 122 29.69 20.70 7.15
CA ARG A 122 30.70 21.75 7.08
C ARG A 122 30.66 22.63 8.34
N ASP A 123 29.49 23.07 8.75
CA ASP A 123 29.34 24.05 9.83
C ASP A 123 29.69 23.44 11.18
N VAL A 124 29.25 22.21 11.45
CA VAL A 124 29.59 21.46 12.66
C VAL A 124 31.08 21.12 12.72
N ARG A 125 31.72 20.74 11.59
CA ARG A 125 33.18 20.53 11.54
C ARG A 125 33.95 21.78 11.92
N LYS A 126 33.56 22.93 11.37
CA LYS A 126 34.19 24.22 11.70
C LYS A 126 33.97 24.59 13.16
N GLN A 127 32.76 24.38 13.69
CA GLN A 127 32.50 24.65 15.10
C GLN A 127 33.33 23.74 16.01
N TYR A 128 33.34 22.43 15.75
CA TYR A 128 34.14 21.46 16.52
C TYR A 128 35.63 21.81 16.51
N GLN A 129 36.15 22.24 15.36
CA GLN A 129 37.54 22.71 15.23
C GLN A 129 37.81 23.94 16.10
N ARG A 130 36.92 24.94 16.07
CA ARG A 130 37.04 26.18 16.86
C ARG A 130 37.02 25.89 18.36
N ASN A 131 36.07 25.07 18.82
CA ASN A 131 35.91 24.71 20.23
C ASN A 131 37.17 24.04 20.82
N ARG A 132 38.01 23.44 19.97
CA ARG A 132 39.28 22.78 20.38
C ARG A 132 40.53 23.52 19.92
N GLU A 133 40.38 24.70 19.33
CA GLU A 133 41.48 25.53 18.80
C GLU A 133 42.41 24.79 17.81
N ARG A 134 41.91 23.78 17.09
CA ARG A 134 42.68 22.93 16.15
C ARG A 134 42.83 23.57 14.76
N PHE A 135 43.23 24.84 14.73
CA PHE A 135 43.29 25.64 13.49
C PHE A 135 44.39 25.19 12.51
N ASN A 136 45.35 24.39 12.98
CA ASN A 136 46.42 23.78 12.18
C ASN A 136 46.00 22.50 11.45
N GLU A 137 44.81 21.97 11.72
CA GLU A 137 44.25 20.78 11.07
C GLU A 137 43.12 21.15 10.11
N SER A 138 42.86 20.32 9.09
CA SER A 138 41.70 20.52 8.21
C SER A 138 40.40 20.25 8.97
N PRO A 139 39.32 21.05 8.76
CA PRO A 139 37.99 20.73 9.28
C PRO A 139 37.50 19.33 8.89
N GLU A 140 37.94 18.79 7.74
CA GLU A 140 37.58 17.44 7.28
C GLU A 140 38.17 16.32 8.13
N ALA A 141 39.26 16.59 8.86
CA ALA A 141 39.89 15.63 9.77
C ALA A 141 39.14 15.53 11.11
N MET A 142 38.28 16.50 11.43
CA MET A 142 37.53 16.52 12.69
C MET A 142 36.66 15.25 12.82
N PRO A 143 36.46 14.72 14.04
CA PRO A 143 35.66 13.53 14.31
C PRO A 143 34.15 13.79 14.20
N VAL A 144 33.73 14.42 13.10
CA VAL A 144 32.34 14.72 12.75
C VAL A 144 31.94 13.91 11.52
N PHE A 145 30.91 13.09 11.69
CA PHE A 145 30.47 12.09 10.73
C PHE A 145 29.04 12.36 10.27
N GLY A 146 28.79 12.27 8.96
CA GLY A 146 27.43 12.20 8.42
C GLY A 146 26.94 10.75 8.43
N THR A 147 25.86 10.43 9.12
CA THR A 147 25.37 9.05 9.26
C THR A 147 23.89 8.92 8.87
N GLN A 148 23.51 7.74 8.39
CA GLN A 148 22.11 7.41 8.10
C GLN A 148 21.73 6.10 8.76
N ALA A 149 21.35 6.15 10.05
CA ALA A 149 21.02 4.94 10.82
C ALA A 149 19.73 4.22 10.37
N SER A 150 18.90 4.86 9.54
CA SER A 150 17.73 4.22 8.90
C SER A 150 18.13 3.29 7.75
N ARG A 151 19.26 3.58 7.12
CA ARG A 151 19.78 2.82 5.98
C ARG A 151 20.56 1.62 6.48
N PHE A 152 20.20 0.44 5.98
CA PHE A 152 20.96 -0.76 6.25
C PHE A 152 22.35 -0.69 5.60
N ASN A 153 23.38 -1.13 6.33
CA ASN A 153 24.78 -1.13 5.90
C ASN A 153 25.29 0.25 5.42
N ASP A 154 24.90 1.31 6.13
CA ASP A 154 25.39 2.65 5.88
C ASP A 154 26.90 2.76 6.11
N ASP A 155 27.61 3.27 5.11
CA ASP A 155 29.06 3.47 5.16
C ASP A 155 29.45 4.63 6.08
N GLY A 156 28.57 5.63 6.25
CA GLY A 156 28.72 6.69 7.26
C GLY A 156 28.71 6.15 8.70
N VAL A 157 27.75 5.29 9.05
CA VAL A 157 27.71 4.60 10.35
C VAL A 157 28.93 3.71 10.54
N THR A 158 29.36 3.00 9.48
CA THR A 158 30.55 2.15 9.52
C THR A 158 31.82 2.98 9.78
N ALA A 159 31.94 4.16 9.16
CA ALA A 159 33.04 5.08 9.39
C ALA A 159 33.08 5.58 10.85
N LEU A 160 31.93 5.96 11.41
CA LEU A 160 31.81 6.35 12.81
C LEU A 160 32.24 5.19 13.74
N TYR A 161 31.73 3.99 13.50
CA TYR A 161 32.10 2.79 14.26
C TYR A 161 33.61 2.55 14.27
N GLN A 162 34.29 2.66 13.12
CA GLN A 162 35.73 2.42 13.02
C GLN A 162 36.54 3.39 13.89
N HIS A 163 36.13 4.66 13.98
CA HIS A 163 36.81 5.65 14.79
C HIS A 163 36.49 5.51 16.29
N VAL A 164 35.24 5.19 16.62
CA VAL A 164 34.83 4.87 18.00
C VAL A 164 35.57 3.63 18.51
N ALA A 165 35.64 2.56 17.71
CA ALA A 165 36.37 1.34 18.06
C ALA A 165 37.87 1.61 18.31
N ALA A 166 38.51 2.42 17.46
CA ALA A 166 39.90 2.82 17.67
C ALA A 166 40.11 3.59 18.98
N ARG A 167 39.19 4.50 19.32
CA ARG A 167 39.22 5.24 20.59
C ARG A 167 39.02 4.33 21.79
N LEU A 168 38.07 3.40 21.74
CA LEU A 168 37.84 2.43 22.81
C LEU A 168 39.05 1.50 23.01
N VAL A 169 39.73 1.09 21.95
CA VAL A 169 40.99 0.34 22.05
C VAL A 169 42.07 1.16 22.74
N ALA A 170 42.19 2.45 22.42
CA ALA A 170 43.12 3.35 23.10
C ALA A 170 42.78 3.54 24.60
N LEU A 171 41.51 3.34 24.98
CA LEU A 171 41.03 3.34 26.38
C LEU A 171 41.13 1.97 27.06
N GLY A 172 41.67 0.95 26.37
CA GLY A 172 41.96 -0.37 26.94
C GLY A 172 41.01 -1.50 26.54
N LEU A 173 40.02 -1.25 25.65
CA LEU A 173 39.15 -2.30 25.13
C LEU A 173 39.94 -3.27 24.23
N ARG A 174 39.86 -4.58 24.51
CA ARG A 174 40.53 -5.61 23.72
C ARG A 174 39.63 -6.09 22.58
N LEU A 175 39.98 -5.76 21.34
CA LEU A 175 39.26 -6.18 20.14
C LEU A 175 40.08 -7.14 19.28
N LYS A 176 39.40 -8.10 18.66
CA LYS A 176 39.98 -8.94 17.58
C LYS A 176 40.04 -8.13 16.27
N PRO A 177 40.83 -8.56 15.27
CA PRO A 177 40.81 -7.95 13.95
C PRO A 177 39.38 -7.87 13.40
N GLY A 178 38.97 -6.67 12.97
CA GLY A 178 37.64 -6.41 12.47
C GLY A 178 37.35 -7.18 11.18
N LYS A 179 36.11 -7.66 11.03
CA LYS A 179 35.62 -8.34 9.82
C LYS A 179 34.89 -7.40 8.86
N LEU A 180 34.52 -6.19 9.31
CA LEU A 180 33.83 -5.21 8.48
C LEU A 180 34.79 -4.59 7.46
N PRO A 181 34.30 -4.23 6.26
CA PRO A 181 35.09 -3.50 5.27
C PRO A 181 35.63 -2.20 5.86
N ARG A 182 36.90 -1.88 5.60
CA ARG A 182 37.45 -0.55 5.93
C ARG A 182 36.85 0.48 5.00
N VAL A 183 36.37 1.58 5.57
CA VAL A 183 35.81 2.70 4.81
C VAL A 183 36.60 3.96 5.16
N GLU A 184 36.93 4.76 4.15
CA GLU A 184 37.69 6.00 4.33
C GLU A 184 36.78 7.24 4.36
N THR A 185 35.49 7.06 4.08
CA THR A 185 34.51 8.15 4.11
C THR A 185 34.31 8.70 5.52
N ARG A 186 33.87 9.95 5.62
CA ARG A 186 33.39 10.60 6.85
C ARG A 186 31.91 10.95 6.78
N GLN A 187 31.21 10.48 5.76
CA GLN A 187 29.79 10.72 5.56
C GLN A 187 29.14 9.57 4.81
N SER A 188 27.84 9.38 5.01
CA SER A 188 27.04 8.46 4.21
C SER A 188 27.17 8.79 2.72
N SER A 189 27.48 7.79 1.90
CA SER A 189 27.49 7.94 0.45
C SER A 189 26.07 8.15 -0.07
N GLN A 190 25.88 9.07 -1.01
CA GLN A 190 24.56 9.29 -1.63
C GLN A 190 24.10 8.01 -2.34
N SER A 191 23.02 7.40 -1.85
CA SER A 191 22.31 6.34 -2.55
C SER A 191 21.15 6.92 -3.36
N ARG A 192 20.63 6.12 -4.29
CA ARG A 192 19.41 6.47 -5.02
C ARG A 192 18.25 6.53 -4.04
N ALA A 193 17.82 7.73 -3.68
CA ALA A 193 16.64 7.95 -2.87
C ALA A 193 15.40 7.32 -3.53
N ILE A 194 14.50 6.77 -2.71
CA ILE A 194 13.24 6.17 -3.20
C ILE A 194 12.40 7.22 -3.91
N VAL A 195 12.22 8.38 -3.28
CA VAL A 195 11.65 9.57 -3.90
C VAL A 195 12.70 10.69 -3.83
N PRO A 196 13.16 11.24 -4.96
CA PRO A 196 14.14 12.32 -4.96
C PRO A 196 13.62 13.57 -4.24
N ALA A 197 14.50 14.28 -3.53
CA ALA A 197 14.11 15.47 -2.77
C ALA A 197 13.42 16.56 -3.61
N GLN A 198 13.77 16.69 -4.90
CA GLN A 198 13.11 17.62 -5.83
C GLN A 198 11.63 17.28 -6.07
N ARG A 199 11.25 16.02 -5.87
CA ARG A 199 9.87 15.52 -6.02
C ARG A 199 9.14 15.46 -4.69
N ALA A 200 9.71 15.89 -3.55
CA ALA A 200 9.11 15.72 -2.22
C ALA A 200 7.68 16.29 -2.06
N ARG A 201 7.29 17.30 -2.87
CA ARG A 201 5.96 17.92 -2.85
C ARG A 201 4.98 17.37 -3.92
N TYR A 202 5.26 16.21 -4.51
CA TYR A 202 4.42 15.57 -5.54
C TYR A 202 2.92 15.52 -5.22
N LEU A 203 2.55 15.26 -3.96
CA LEU A 203 1.15 15.23 -3.52
C LEU A 203 0.46 16.59 -3.60
N ALA A 204 1.16 17.68 -3.26
CA ALA A 204 0.64 19.03 -3.41
C ALA A 204 0.47 19.40 -4.90
N GLU A 205 1.43 19.00 -5.75
CA GLU A 205 1.32 19.22 -7.21
C GLU A 205 0.12 18.46 -7.81
N ILE A 206 -0.20 17.27 -7.30
CA ILE A 206 -1.40 16.52 -7.70
C ILE A 206 -2.67 17.23 -7.23
N ALA A 207 -2.72 17.70 -5.98
CA ALA A 207 -3.84 18.46 -5.47
C ALA A 207 -4.11 19.71 -6.31
N ASP A 208 -3.07 20.47 -6.66
CA ASP A 208 -3.16 21.63 -7.55
C ASP A 208 -3.65 21.25 -8.95
N THR A 209 -3.20 20.10 -9.48
CA THR A 209 -3.63 19.58 -10.78
C THR A 209 -5.12 19.28 -10.80
N VAL A 210 -5.64 18.61 -9.77
CA VAL A 210 -7.07 18.27 -9.66
C VAL A 210 -7.90 19.53 -9.48
N ARG A 211 -7.54 20.44 -8.57
CA ARG A 211 -8.26 21.73 -8.42
C ARG A 211 -8.19 22.58 -9.69
N GLY A 212 -7.06 22.55 -10.40
CA GLY A 212 -6.90 23.19 -11.71
C GLY A 212 -7.85 22.62 -12.76
N TYR A 213 -8.06 21.31 -12.76
CA TYR A 213 -9.05 20.65 -13.62
C TYR A 213 -10.48 21.13 -13.32
N HIS A 214 -10.88 21.24 -12.05
CA HIS A 214 -12.20 21.76 -11.68
C HIS A 214 -12.41 23.23 -12.08
N ARG A 215 -11.42 24.10 -11.82
CA ARG A 215 -11.48 25.50 -12.29
C ARG A 215 -11.63 25.60 -13.80
N HIS A 216 -10.94 24.73 -14.54
CA HIS A 216 -11.07 24.67 -15.99
C HIS A 216 -12.48 24.24 -16.41
N ILE A 217 -13.07 23.22 -15.76
CA ILE A 217 -14.46 22.81 -16.00
C ILE A 217 -15.41 24.00 -15.79
N ASP A 218 -15.31 24.71 -14.67
CA ASP A 218 -16.23 25.82 -14.36
C ASP A 218 -16.15 26.96 -15.38
N ALA A 219 -14.94 27.26 -15.86
CA ALA A 219 -14.74 28.23 -16.94
C ALA A 219 -15.40 27.76 -18.26
N GLN A 220 -15.17 26.52 -18.66
CA GLN A 220 -15.72 25.95 -19.90
C GLN A 220 -17.25 25.81 -19.85
N VAL A 221 -17.80 25.46 -18.70
CA VAL A 221 -19.26 25.37 -18.47
C VAL A 221 -19.91 26.74 -18.62
N THR A 222 -19.30 27.79 -18.05
CA THR A 222 -19.79 29.17 -18.20
C THR A 222 -19.82 29.58 -19.68
N ILE A 223 -18.72 29.33 -20.40
CA ILE A 223 -18.62 29.63 -21.84
C ILE A 223 -19.69 28.88 -22.65
N ALA A 224 -19.89 27.59 -22.39
CA ALA A 224 -20.90 26.78 -23.08
C ALA A 224 -22.33 27.30 -22.84
N ARG A 225 -22.65 27.69 -21.60
CA ARG A 225 -23.97 28.24 -21.24
C ARG A 225 -24.21 29.62 -21.86
N GLU A 226 -23.22 30.50 -21.84
CA GLU A 226 -23.30 31.81 -22.47
C GLU A 226 -23.48 31.68 -23.99
N ARG A 227 -22.73 30.77 -24.62
CA ARG A 227 -22.87 30.47 -26.03
C ARG A 227 -24.28 29.97 -26.37
N GLN A 228 -24.80 29.00 -25.62
CA GLN A 228 -26.16 28.51 -25.83
C GLN A 228 -27.18 29.64 -25.66
N SER A 229 -27.01 30.47 -24.63
CA SER A 229 -27.88 31.60 -24.34
C SER A 229 -27.90 32.63 -25.48
N LEU A 230 -26.75 32.91 -26.11
CA LEU A 230 -26.66 33.77 -27.30
C LEU A 230 -27.40 33.15 -28.50
N ARG A 231 -27.23 31.84 -28.73
CA ARG A 231 -27.94 31.11 -29.81
C ARG A 231 -29.45 31.14 -29.60
N MET A 232 -29.92 30.89 -28.38
CA MET A 232 -31.35 30.92 -28.04
C MET A 232 -31.92 32.34 -28.15
N SER A 233 -31.20 33.34 -27.66
CA SER A 233 -31.62 34.74 -27.76
C SER A 233 -31.75 35.17 -29.22
N LYS A 234 -30.80 34.81 -30.07
CA LYS A 234 -30.88 35.06 -31.52
C LYS A 234 -32.19 34.51 -32.11
N VAL A 235 -32.51 33.25 -31.85
CA VAL A 235 -33.76 32.60 -32.34
C VAL A 235 -35.02 33.30 -31.83
N ILE A 236 -35.04 33.75 -30.57
CA ILE A 236 -36.18 34.49 -30.01
C ILE A 236 -36.38 35.82 -30.74
N PHE A 237 -35.29 36.56 -30.98
CA PHE A 237 -35.37 37.85 -31.66
C PHE A 237 -35.78 37.71 -33.13
N GLU A 238 -35.28 36.68 -33.83
CA GLU A 238 -35.76 36.31 -35.17
C GLU A 238 -37.26 36.00 -35.15
N GLY A 239 -37.72 35.20 -34.18
CA GLY A 239 -39.14 34.84 -34.03
C GLY A 239 -40.07 36.02 -33.69
N CYS A 240 -39.55 37.07 -33.06
CA CYS A 240 -40.28 38.32 -32.80
C CYS A 240 -40.28 39.30 -33.98
N GLY A 241 -39.66 38.96 -35.12
CA GLY A 241 -39.52 39.88 -36.25
C GLY A 241 -38.63 41.09 -35.94
N LYS A 242 -37.73 40.97 -34.96
CA LYS A 242 -36.80 42.03 -34.53
C LYS A 242 -35.38 41.83 -35.08
N SER A 243 -35.16 40.90 -36.01
CA SER A 243 -33.87 40.70 -36.66
C SER A 243 -33.68 41.66 -37.84
N ASN A 244 -32.44 42.11 -38.03
CA ASN A 244 -31.95 42.79 -39.22
C ASN A 244 -30.49 42.35 -39.48
N GLU A 245 -29.90 42.72 -40.61
CA GLU A 245 -28.55 42.28 -40.97
C GLU A 245 -27.49 42.63 -39.91
N ASP A 246 -27.57 43.84 -39.33
CA ASP A 246 -26.65 44.29 -38.28
C ASP A 246 -26.80 43.47 -36.99
N PHE A 247 -28.03 43.17 -36.59
CA PHE A 247 -28.34 42.35 -35.42
C PHE A 247 -27.84 40.91 -35.60
N ASP A 248 -28.07 40.33 -36.78
CA ASP A 248 -27.62 38.97 -37.11
C ASP A 248 -26.10 38.86 -37.18
N ALA A 249 -25.42 39.91 -37.65
CA ALA A 249 -23.96 40.01 -37.63
C ALA A 249 -23.42 40.08 -36.19
N GLN A 250 -23.99 40.94 -35.34
CA GLN A 250 -23.59 41.07 -33.94
C GLN A 250 -23.72 39.75 -33.17
N PHE A 251 -24.85 39.04 -33.31
CA PHE A 251 -25.03 37.74 -32.67
C PHE A 251 -24.07 36.68 -33.22
N ARG A 252 -23.80 36.69 -34.54
CA ARG A 252 -22.83 35.79 -35.16
C ARG A 252 -21.42 36.00 -34.61
N ASP A 253 -21.01 37.26 -34.46
CA ASP A 253 -19.70 37.61 -33.93
C ASP A 253 -19.56 37.23 -32.45
N LEU A 254 -20.60 37.47 -31.63
CA LEU A 254 -20.61 37.06 -30.23
C LEU A 254 -20.60 35.54 -30.05
N ILE A 255 -21.34 34.81 -30.89
CA ILE A 255 -21.35 33.33 -30.88
C ILE A 255 -19.97 32.81 -31.31
N ALA A 256 -19.39 33.35 -32.39
CA ALA A 256 -18.06 32.97 -32.86
C ALA A 256 -16.97 33.27 -31.82
N TRP A 257 -17.08 34.41 -31.11
CA TRP A 257 -16.21 34.76 -30.00
C TRP A 257 -16.28 33.72 -28.88
N LYS A 258 -17.48 33.31 -28.45
CA LYS A 258 -17.65 32.24 -27.45
C LYS A 258 -17.20 30.87 -27.95
N ASP A 259 -17.46 30.53 -29.20
CA ASP A 259 -16.96 29.30 -29.81
C ASP A 259 -15.42 29.26 -29.86
N GLY A 260 -14.76 30.42 -30.02
CA GLY A 260 -13.31 30.54 -29.95
C GLY A 260 -12.72 30.44 -28.54
N GLN A 261 -13.53 30.67 -27.49
CA GLN A 261 -13.13 30.51 -26.08
C GLN A 261 -13.30 29.07 -25.58
N LEU A 262 -14.15 28.27 -26.23
CA LEU A 262 -14.39 26.89 -25.84
C LEU A 262 -13.21 26.00 -26.27
N ASP A 263 -12.67 25.23 -25.34
CA ASP A 263 -11.57 24.32 -25.59
C ASP A 263 -11.98 23.26 -26.65
N PRO A 264 -11.06 22.86 -27.56
CA PRO A 264 -11.38 21.88 -28.60
C PRO A 264 -11.93 20.55 -28.07
N LYS A 265 -11.51 20.10 -26.87
CA LYS A 265 -12.02 18.87 -26.25
C LYS A 265 -13.44 19.07 -25.70
N ALA A 266 -13.72 20.15 -24.99
CA ALA A 266 -15.04 20.53 -24.51
C ALA A 266 -16.03 20.70 -25.67
N LYS A 267 -15.60 21.36 -26.74
CA LYS A 267 -16.38 21.46 -27.98
C LYS A 267 -16.70 20.08 -28.54
N LYS A 268 -15.70 19.22 -28.69
CA LYS A 268 -15.90 17.84 -29.17
C LYS A 268 -16.84 17.04 -28.28
N LEU A 269 -16.77 17.20 -26.95
CA LEU A 269 -17.68 16.53 -26.02
C LEU A 269 -19.14 16.92 -26.26
N LEU A 270 -19.41 18.21 -26.46
CA LEU A 270 -20.76 18.70 -26.78
C LEU A 270 -21.21 18.27 -28.18
N ASP A 271 -20.33 18.36 -29.18
CA ASP A 271 -20.64 17.96 -30.56
C ASP A 271 -20.97 16.46 -30.65
N MET A 272 -20.31 15.61 -29.84
CA MET A 272 -20.54 14.16 -29.77
C MET A 272 -21.69 13.76 -28.85
N TRP A 273 -22.27 14.69 -28.08
CA TRP A 273 -23.32 14.36 -27.12
C TRP A 273 -24.58 13.78 -27.77
N PRO A 274 -25.13 14.34 -28.88
CA PRO A 274 -26.29 13.76 -29.56
C PRO A 274 -26.05 12.32 -30.04
N ASP A 275 -24.86 12.04 -30.57
CA ASP A 275 -24.47 10.69 -31.00
C ASP A 275 -24.36 9.72 -29.82
N THR A 276 -23.87 10.21 -28.67
CA THR A 276 -23.82 9.44 -27.42
C THR A 276 -25.23 9.11 -26.95
N VAL A 277 -26.13 10.09 -26.93
CA VAL A 277 -27.55 9.88 -26.59
C VAL A 277 -28.18 8.83 -27.51
N LYS A 278 -27.92 8.93 -28.82
CA LYS A 278 -28.39 7.95 -29.81
C LYS A 278 -27.84 6.55 -29.52
N ALA A 279 -26.54 6.41 -29.25
CA ALA A 279 -25.89 5.13 -29.00
C ALA A 279 -26.43 4.41 -27.74
N TYR A 280 -26.81 5.14 -26.70
CA TYR A 280 -27.42 4.60 -25.47
C TYR A 280 -28.97 4.59 -25.50
N SER A 281 -29.59 5.03 -26.61
CA SER A 281 -31.05 5.10 -26.71
C SER A 281 -31.71 3.75 -27.01
N GLY A 282 -31.06 2.91 -27.83
CA GLY A 282 -31.59 1.64 -28.34
C GLY A 282 -31.48 0.45 -27.39
N ASP A 283 -31.83 -0.73 -27.91
CA ASP A 283 -31.78 -2.00 -27.16
C ASP A 283 -30.37 -2.64 -27.17
N GLU A 284 -29.49 -2.25 -28.10
CA GLU A 284 -28.12 -2.75 -28.24
C GLU A 284 -27.12 -1.61 -28.44
N TYR A 285 -25.90 -1.82 -27.92
CA TYR A 285 -24.72 -0.99 -28.16
C TYR A 285 -23.73 -1.79 -29.00
N VAL A 286 -23.40 -1.26 -30.18
CA VAL A 286 -22.57 -1.93 -31.17
C VAL A 286 -21.22 -1.25 -31.25
N VAL A 287 -20.15 -1.99 -30.95
CA VAL A 287 -18.77 -1.52 -31.13
C VAL A 287 -18.07 -2.38 -32.16
N LYS A 288 -17.48 -1.75 -33.16
CA LYS A 288 -16.61 -2.43 -34.12
C LYS A 288 -15.16 -2.34 -33.64
N ILE A 289 -14.61 -3.46 -33.20
CA ILE A 289 -13.18 -3.56 -32.83
C ILE A 289 -12.48 -4.39 -33.89
N ARG A 290 -11.69 -3.72 -34.75
CA ARG A 290 -11.10 -4.32 -35.96
C ARG A 290 -12.20 -4.95 -36.85
N ASP A 291 -12.13 -6.25 -37.10
CA ASP A 291 -13.09 -7.00 -37.93
C ASP A 291 -14.23 -7.65 -37.13
N LYS A 292 -14.25 -7.48 -35.79
CA LYS A 292 -15.29 -8.06 -34.92
C LYS A 292 -16.28 -7.02 -34.45
N GLU A 293 -17.55 -7.28 -34.69
CA GLU A 293 -18.66 -6.52 -34.14
C GLU A 293 -19.05 -7.10 -32.78
N ILE A 294 -18.92 -6.30 -31.71
CA ILE A 294 -19.34 -6.68 -30.37
C ILE A 294 -20.65 -5.97 -30.08
N ARG A 295 -21.71 -6.75 -29.92
CA ARG A 295 -23.05 -6.26 -29.55
C ARG A 295 -23.28 -6.47 -28.08
N THR A 296 -23.64 -5.39 -27.38
CA THR A 296 -23.98 -5.42 -25.96
C THR A 296 -25.43 -5.02 -25.77
N ARG A 297 -26.27 -5.92 -25.25
CA ARG A 297 -27.66 -5.58 -24.87
C ARG A 297 -27.66 -4.48 -23.80
N LEU A 298 -28.43 -3.42 -24.03
CA LEU A 298 -28.54 -2.24 -23.17
C LEU A 298 -29.74 -2.26 -22.22
N THR A 299 -30.75 -3.07 -22.51
CA THR A 299 -32.00 -3.12 -21.73
C THR A 299 -32.19 -4.47 -21.04
N HIS A 300 -32.73 -4.43 -19.82
CA HIS A 300 -33.22 -5.58 -19.09
C HIS A 300 -34.71 -5.39 -18.80
N GLU A 301 -35.53 -6.35 -19.22
CA GLU A 301 -36.98 -6.29 -19.02
C GLU A 301 -37.36 -6.92 -17.69
N THR A 302 -38.13 -6.20 -16.87
CA THR A 302 -38.64 -6.70 -15.59
C THR A 302 -39.85 -7.62 -15.80
N LEU A 303 -40.28 -8.31 -14.75
CA LEU A 303 -41.52 -9.09 -14.76
C LEU A 303 -42.77 -8.25 -15.10
N SER A 304 -42.72 -6.94 -14.88
CA SER A 304 -43.81 -6.01 -15.21
C SER A 304 -43.74 -5.47 -16.65
N GLY A 305 -42.76 -5.90 -17.46
CA GLY A 305 -42.52 -5.39 -18.82
C GLY A 305 -41.72 -4.08 -18.90
N THR A 306 -41.20 -3.58 -17.77
CA THR A 306 -40.41 -2.34 -17.76
C THR A 306 -39.01 -2.59 -18.31
N LYS A 307 -38.60 -1.85 -19.34
CA LYS A 307 -37.23 -1.87 -19.87
C LYS A 307 -36.28 -1.00 -19.03
N VAL A 308 -35.53 -1.61 -18.11
CA VAL A 308 -34.48 -0.95 -17.34
C VAL A 308 -33.20 -0.86 -18.17
N LYS A 309 -32.69 0.36 -18.39
CA LYS A 309 -31.42 0.58 -19.11
C LYS A 309 -30.21 0.31 -18.21
N LYS A 310 -29.17 -0.30 -18.78
CA LYS A 310 -27.86 -0.47 -18.12
C LYS A 310 -27.23 0.87 -17.77
N VAL A 311 -27.23 1.82 -18.69
CA VAL A 311 -26.71 3.17 -18.46
C VAL A 311 -27.82 4.16 -18.76
N VAL A 312 -28.15 5.00 -17.78
CA VAL A 312 -29.13 6.09 -17.92
C VAL A 312 -28.38 7.40 -18.09
N LEU A 313 -28.69 8.14 -19.14
CA LEU A 313 -28.11 9.45 -19.43
C LEU A 313 -28.98 10.58 -18.86
N PRO A 314 -28.38 11.71 -18.44
CA PRO A 314 -29.14 12.89 -18.05
C PRO A 314 -29.94 13.47 -19.23
N LYS A 315 -31.04 14.14 -18.91
CA LYS A 315 -31.92 14.83 -19.87
C LYS A 315 -31.77 16.35 -19.76
N PHE A 316 -30.56 16.83 -19.55
CA PHE A 316 -30.29 18.27 -19.45
C PHE A 316 -30.55 18.96 -20.78
N ALA A 317 -31.17 20.13 -20.72
CA ALA A 317 -31.34 21.02 -21.86
C ALA A 317 -30.23 22.07 -21.94
N ASP A 318 -29.60 22.41 -20.81
CA ASP A 318 -28.48 23.36 -20.74
C ASP A 318 -27.17 22.68 -21.17
N GLU A 319 -26.52 23.23 -22.20
CA GLU A 319 -25.20 22.76 -22.68
C GLU A 319 -24.12 22.92 -21.60
N GLY A 320 -24.26 23.90 -20.70
CA GLY A 320 -23.38 24.07 -19.55
C GLY A 320 -23.42 22.86 -18.61
N GLU A 321 -24.63 22.44 -18.19
CA GLU A 321 -24.79 21.25 -17.34
C GLU A 321 -24.40 19.95 -18.05
N THR A 322 -24.70 19.81 -19.34
CA THR A 322 -24.20 18.67 -20.15
C THR A 322 -22.68 18.61 -20.13
N LEU A 323 -21.98 19.73 -20.36
CA LEU A 323 -20.53 19.76 -20.37
C LEU A 323 -19.95 19.48 -18.98
N ARG A 324 -20.54 20.08 -17.93
CA ARG A 324 -20.16 19.83 -16.52
C ARG A 324 -20.18 18.34 -16.22
N TRP A 325 -21.28 17.68 -16.56
CA TRP A 325 -21.46 16.25 -16.35
C TRP A 325 -20.46 15.42 -17.15
N LEU A 326 -20.28 15.71 -18.45
CA LEU A 326 -19.32 14.99 -19.31
C LEU A 326 -17.87 15.11 -18.84
N MET A 327 -17.49 16.23 -18.22
CA MET A 327 -16.13 16.44 -17.72
C MET A 327 -15.93 15.94 -16.29
N LYS A 328 -16.94 16.01 -15.41
CA LYS A 328 -16.81 15.52 -14.02
C LYS A 328 -17.11 14.04 -13.87
N GLU A 329 -18.14 13.56 -14.55
CA GLU A 329 -18.82 12.31 -14.26
C GLU A 329 -19.37 11.63 -15.51
N ASN A 330 -18.56 11.53 -16.57
CA ASN A 330 -18.97 10.92 -17.82
C ASN A 330 -19.53 9.49 -17.65
N VAL A 331 -20.11 8.94 -18.72
CA VAL A 331 -20.54 7.53 -18.76
C VAL A 331 -19.41 6.58 -18.33
N PRO A 332 -19.73 5.42 -17.73
CA PRO A 332 -18.73 4.39 -17.48
C PRO A 332 -17.88 4.10 -18.71
N GLY A 333 -16.56 3.93 -18.52
CA GLY A 333 -15.60 3.69 -19.60
C GLY A 333 -15.10 4.94 -20.32
N SER A 334 -15.55 6.14 -19.95
CA SER A 334 -15.07 7.42 -20.50
C SER A 334 -14.43 8.30 -19.44
N PHE A 335 -13.38 9.04 -19.80
CA PHE A 335 -12.67 9.95 -18.88
C PHE A 335 -13.64 10.96 -18.24
N PRO A 336 -13.54 11.26 -16.93
CA PRO A 336 -12.50 10.81 -15.97
C PRO A 336 -12.83 9.49 -15.23
N TYR A 337 -13.65 8.63 -15.82
CA TYR A 337 -13.97 7.27 -15.34
C TYR A 337 -14.65 7.22 -13.97
N THR A 338 -15.26 8.32 -13.53
CA THR A 338 -15.93 8.46 -12.23
C THR A 338 -16.94 7.34 -11.99
N ALA A 339 -17.76 7.01 -12.99
CA ALA A 339 -18.78 5.95 -12.91
C ALA A 339 -18.27 4.53 -13.24
N GLY A 340 -16.96 4.36 -13.46
CA GLY A 340 -16.33 3.07 -13.76
C GLY A 340 -15.38 3.13 -14.95
N VAL A 341 -14.37 2.27 -14.93
CA VAL A 341 -13.28 2.23 -15.94
C VAL A 341 -13.63 1.45 -17.22
N PHE A 342 -14.73 0.71 -17.21
CA PHE A 342 -15.23 -0.06 -18.36
C PHE A 342 -16.61 0.43 -18.77
N ALA A 343 -16.93 0.32 -20.06
CA ALA A 343 -18.21 0.78 -20.61
C ALA A 343 -19.42 0.06 -19.99
N PHE A 344 -19.28 -1.25 -19.75
CA PHE A 344 -20.29 -2.10 -19.13
C PHE A 344 -19.62 -3.12 -18.22
N LYS A 345 -20.35 -3.59 -17.20
CA LYS A 345 -19.92 -4.70 -16.33
C LYS A 345 -19.79 -5.99 -17.15
N ARG A 346 -18.79 -6.81 -16.83
CA ARG A 346 -18.65 -8.16 -17.39
C ARG A 346 -19.67 -9.06 -16.69
N ARG A 347 -20.74 -9.50 -17.36
CA ARG A 347 -21.72 -10.42 -16.75
C ARG A 347 -21.39 -11.88 -17.05
N GLY A 348 -21.49 -12.74 -16.03
CA GLY A 348 -21.23 -14.17 -16.16
C GLY A 348 -22.17 -14.94 -17.11
N ASP A 349 -23.35 -14.43 -17.40
CA ASP A 349 -24.33 -15.03 -18.33
C ASP A 349 -23.97 -14.85 -19.82
N ALA A 350 -23.06 -13.93 -20.15
CA ALA A 350 -22.56 -13.67 -21.50
C ALA A 350 -21.07 -14.01 -21.67
N GLY A 351 -20.54 -14.92 -20.84
CA GLY A 351 -19.12 -15.30 -20.86
C GLY A 351 -18.18 -14.30 -20.16
N GLY A 352 -18.71 -13.39 -19.33
CA GLY A 352 -17.94 -12.44 -18.52
C GLY A 352 -17.53 -12.95 -17.14
N GLU A 353 -16.75 -12.15 -16.40
CA GLU A 353 -16.27 -12.45 -15.05
C GLU A 353 -17.11 -11.67 -14.02
N ASP A 354 -17.95 -12.35 -13.21
CA ASP A 354 -18.58 -11.73 -12.04
C ASP A 354 -17.48 -11.24 -11.06
N PRO A 355 -17.66 -10.10 -10.35
CA PRO A 355 -16.62 -9.50 -9.52
C PRO A 355 -16.28 -10.31 -8.27
N THR A 356 -17.05 -11.36 -7.97
CA THR A 356 -16.90 -12.20 -6.79
C THR A 356 -15.50 -12.82 -6.72
N ARG A 357 -14.83 -12.57 -5.60
CA ARG A 357 -13.54 -13.13 -5.27
C ARG A 357 -13.55 -13.52 -3.80
N MET A 358 -13.47 -14.82 -3.51
CA MET A 358 -13.55 -15.31 -2.14
C MET A 358 -12.16 -15.50 -1.54
N PHE A 359 -11.99 -14.97 -0.34
CA PHE A 359 -10.82 -15.11 0.50
C PHE A 359 -10.86 -16.49 1.16
N ALA A 360 -9.82 -17.29 0.99
CA ALA A 360 -9.70 -18.61 1.61
C ALA A 360 -8.24 -18.92 1.96
N GLY A 361 -8.06 -19.61 3.08
CA GLY A 361 -6.75 -20.07 3.55
C GLY A 361 -6.89 -20.63 4.95
N GLU A 362 -6.64 -21.93 5.11
CA GLU A 362 -6.74 -22.60 6.40
C GLU A 362 -5.97 -23.93 6.38
N GLY A 363 -5.22 -24.23 7.44
CA GLY A 363 -4.45 -25.47 7.57
C GLY A 363 -3.28 -25.53 6.58
N ASP A 364 -3.08 -26.71 6.00
CA ASP A 364 -2.05 -26.94 4.99
C ASP A 364 -2.51 -26.58 3.56
N ALA A 365 -1.58 -26.68 2.61
CA ALA A 365 -1.85 -26.43 1.19
C ALA A 365 -2.98 -27.33 0.63
N PHE A 366 -3.12 -28.56 1.13
CA PHE A 366 -4.10 -29.53 0.67
C PHE A 366 -5.53 -29.15 1.09
N ARG A 367 -5.73 -28.77 2.36
CA ARG A 367 -7.05 -28.33 2.84
C ARG A 367 -7.51 -27.07 2.14
N THR A 368 -6.60 -26.10 1.96
CA THR A 368 -6.91 -24.87 1.24
C THR A 368 -7.22 -25.14 -0.24
N ASN A 369 -6.48 -26.03 -0.91
CA ASN A 369 -6.80 -26.44 -2.29
C ASN A 369 -8.21 -27.05 -2.41
N ARG A 370 -8.60 -27.95 -1.47
CA ARG A 370 -9.97 -28.51 -1.41
C ARG A 370 -11.01 -27.42 -1.28
N ARG A 371 -10.76 -26.41 -0.42
CA ARG A 371 -11.67 -25.26 -0.26
C ARG A 371 -11.76 -24.44 -1.54
N PHE A 372 -10.64 -24.15 -2.22
CA PHE A 372 -10.67 -23.44 -3.51
C PHE A 372 -11.51 -24.18 -4.57
N LYS A 373 -11.38 -25.51 -4.65
CA LYS A 373 -12.17 -26.33 -5.58
C LYS A 373 -13.67 -26.22 -5.27
N LYS A 374 -14.04 -26.26 -3.99
CA LYS A 374 -15.42 -26.12 -3.52
C LYS A 374 -16.02 -24.73 -3.79
N VAL A 375 -15.35 -23.65 -3.41
CA VAL A 375 -15.89 -22.28 -3.57
C VAL A 375 -15.96 -21.81 -5.02
N SER A 376 -15.18 -22.44 -5.90
CA SER A 376 -15.18 -22.15 -7.34
C SER A 376 -15.98 -23.16 -8.17
N GLU A 377 -16.64 -24.13 -7.53
CA GLU A 377 -17.45 -25.14 -8.20
C GLU A 377 -18.60 -24.49 -8.99
N GLY A 378 -18.88 -24.99 -10.20
CA GLY A 378 -19.92 -24.45 -11.08
C GLY A 378 -19.63 -23.06 -11.68
N MET A 379 -18.53 -22.39 -11.29
CA MET A 379 -18.17 -21.08 -11.83
C MET A 379 -17.28 -21.19 -13.08
N PRO A 380 -17.61 -20.51 -14.19
CA PRO A 380 -16.77 -20.50 -15.40
C PRO A 380 -15.43 -19.81 -15.18
N ALA A 381 -15.41 -18.73 -14.39
CA ALA A 381 -14.20 -17.99 -14.05
C ALA A 381 -13.70 -18.37 -12.65
N LYS A 382 -12.42 -18.74 -12.54
CA LYS A 382 -11.78 -19.14 -11.28
C LYS A 382 -11.03 -17.96 -10.69
N ARG A 383 -11.66 -17.24 -9.75
CA ARG A 383 -11.08 -16.05 -9.09
C ARG A 383 -10.72 -16.37 -7.64
N LEU A 384 -9.51 -16.86 -7.43
CA LEU A 384 -9.04 -17.31 -6.12
C LEU A 384 -8.44 -16.14 -5.32
N SER A 385 -8.59 -16.15 -4.00
CA SER A 385 -7.86 -15.23 -3.13
C SER A 385 -7.31 -15.96 -1.91
N THR A 386 -6.00 -15.92 -1.76
CA THR A 386 -5.24 -16.72 -0.80
C THR A 386 -4.90 -15.90 0.44
N ALA A 387 -5.24 -16.45 1.62
CA ALA A 387 -4.86 -15.96 2.94
C ALA A 387 -3.76 -16.85 3.52
N PHE A 388 -2.61 -16.28 3.90
CA PHE A 388 -1.51 -17.05 4.48
C PHE A 388 -1.52 -16.99 6.01
N ASP A 389 -1.03 -18.06 6.65
CA ASP A 389 -0.91 -18.10 8.11
C ASP A 389 0.13 -17.08 8.61
N SER A 390 0.07 -16.75 9.91
CA SER A 390 1.00 -15.77 10.48
C SER A 390 2.48 -16.17 10.37
N VAL A 391 2.78 -17.47 10.27
CA VAL A 391 4.16 -17.96 10.11
C VAL A 391 4.69 -17.57 8.72
N THR A 392 3.91 -17.84 7.68
CA THR A 392 4.21 -17.47 6.29
C THR A 392 4.20 -15.96 6.10
N LEU A 393 3.25 -15.23 6.69
CA LEU A 393 3.15 -13.77 6.60
C LEU A 393 4.42 -13.06 7.10
N TYR A 394 5.13 -13.65 8.06
CA TYR A 394 6.37 -13.13 8.63
C TYR A 394 7.64 -13.75 8.03
N GLY A 395 7.53 -14.52 6.95
CA GLY A 395 8.68 -15.10 6.26
C GLY A 395 9.40 -16.19 7.08
N CYS A 396 8.70 -16.81 8.03
CA CYS A 396 9.23 -17.88 8.85
C CYS A 396 8.88 -19.25 8.28
N ASP A 397 9.72 -20.24 8.55
CA ASP A 397 9.39 -21.64 8.33
C ASP A 397 8.60 -22.21 9.53
N PRO A 398 7.73 -23.23 9.34
CA PRO A 398 7.09 -23.96 10.44
C PRO A 398 8.13 -24.67 11.31
N ASP A 399 7.93 -24.64 12.64
CA ASP A 399 8.87 -25.15 13.63
C ASP A 399 8.11 -25.76 14.84
N GLU A 400 8.74 -26.72 15.53
CA GLU A 400 8.25 -27.35 16.76
C GLU A 400 8.25 -26.38 17.94
N ARG A 401 9.02 -25.27 17.88
CA ARG A 401 9.04 -24.23 18.91
C ARG A 401 7.62 -23.72 19.18
N PRO A 402 7.11 -23.70 20.43
CA PRO A 402 5.73 -23.33 20.74
C PRO A 402 5.28 -21.98 20.18
N ASP A 403 6.18 -20.99 20.14
CA ASP A 403 5.92 -19.65 19.58
C ASP A 403 5.48 -19.68 18.11
N ILE A 404 5.93 -20.70 17.37
CA ILE A 404 5.62 -20.92 15.94
C ILE A 404 4.56 -22.02 15.83
N TYR A 405 4.75 -23.16 16.51
CA TYR A 405 3.92 -24.35 16.40
C TYR A 405 2.41 -24.10 16.61
N GLY A 406 2.07 -23.24 17.58
CA GLY A 406 0.68 -22.87 17.85
C GLY A 406 0.01 -22.09 16.72
N LYS A 407 0.79 -21.54 15.77
CA LYS A 407 0.34 -20.63 14.72
C LYS A 407 0.33 -21.23 13.31
N ILE A 408 1.01 -22.37 13.11
CA ILE A 408 1.08 -23.07 11.82
C ILE A 408 -0.33 -23.41 11.33
N GLY A 409 -0.69 -22.95 10.13
CA GLY A 409 -1.98 -23.22 9.48
C GLY A 409 -3.20 -22.56 10.13
N ASN A 410 -3.00 -21.73 11.15
CA ASN A 410 -4.08 -20.97 11.79
C ASN A 410 -4.26 -19.60 11.12
N SER A 411 -5.52 -19.20 10.93
CA SER A 411 -5.89 -17.93 10.29
C SER A 411 -5.36 -17.75 8.86
N GLY A 412 -4.96 -18.84 8.20
CA GLY A 412 -4.43 -18.84 6.85
C GLY A 412 -3.79 -20.17 6.49
N VAL A 413 -3.38 -20.33 5.22
CA VAL A 413 -2.65 -21.50 4.75
C VAL A 413 -1.15 -21.39 5.08
N SER A 414 -0.54 -22.49 5.54
CA SER A 414 0.90 -22.56 5.77
C SER A 414 1.65 -22.92 4.48
N ILE A 415 2.51 -22.04 3.98
CA ILE A 415 3.30 -22.24 2.75
C ILE A 415 4.77 -21.87 3.04
N ALA A 416 5.64 -22.88 3.09
CA ALA A 416 7.06 -22.69 3.40
C ALA A 416 7.98 -22.97 2.20
N THR A 417 7.51 -23.75 1.23
CA THR A 417 8.32 -24.21 0.09
C THR A 417 7.56 -24.08 -1.23
N LEU A 418 8.29 -24.15 -2.35
CA LEU A 418 7.70 -24.22 -3.69
C LEU A 418 6.76 -25.44 -3.83
N ASP A 419 7.06 -26.55 -3.16
CA ASP A 419 6.23 -27.76 -3.25
C ASP A 419 4.86 -27.56 -2.60
N ASP A 420 4.79 -26.77 -1.51
CA ASP A 420 3.52 -26.39 -0.90
C ASP A 420 2.70 -25.48 -1.84
N MET A 421 3.37 -24.51 -2.47
CA MET A 421 2.75 -23.61 -3.44
C MET A 421 2.18 -24.35 -4.66
N LYS A 422 2.87 -25.42 -5.11
CA LYS A 422 2.37 -26.29 -6.18
C LYS A 422 1.10 -27.03 -5.78
N VAL A 423 1.10 -27.63 -4.58
CA VAL A 423 -0.08 -28.31 -4.03
C VAL A 423 -1.26 -27.35 -3.89
N LEU A 424 -1.00 -26.14 -3.42
CA LEU A 424 -2.04 -25.13 -3.17
C LEU A 424 -2.90 -24.85 -4.42
N TYR A 425 -2.27 -24.78 -5.59
CA TYR A 425 -2.95 -24.48 -6.86
C TYR A 425 -3.09 -25.67 -7.79
N ASP A 426 -2.90 -26.90 -7.29
CA ASP A 426 -3.12 -28.10 -8.07
C ASP A 426 -4.56 -28.20 -8.60
N GLY A 427 -4.69 -28.61 -9.86
CA GLY A 427 -5.96 -28.66 -10.59
C GLY A 427 -6.49 -27.31 -11.12
N PHE A 428 -5.80 -26.19 -10.87
CA PHE A 428 -6.12 -24.90 -11.45
C PHE A 428 -5.09 -24.52 -12.52
N SER A 429 -5.53 -24.34 -13.77
CA SER A 429 -4.66 -23.87 -14.85
C SER A 429 -4.36 -22.37 -14.66
N LEU A 430 -3.15 -22.05 -14.18
CA LEU A 430 -2.76 -20.67 -13.83
C LEU A 430 -2.58 -19.74 -15.03
N CYS A 431 -2.35 -20.31 -16.23
CA CYS A 431 -2.26 -19.56 -17.48
C CYS A 431 -3.60 -19.52 -18.25
N ASP A 432 -4.68 -20.08 -17.68
CA ASP A 432 -6.00 -19.97 -18.28
C ASP A 432 -6.49 -18.51 -18.25
N PRO A 433 -6.98 -17.95 -19.37
CA PRO A 433 -7.52 -16.60 -19.39
C PRO A 433 -8.66 -16.37 -18.40
N ALA A 434 -9.42 -17.38 -17.99
CA ALA A 434 -10.52 -17.26 -17.02
C ALA A 434 -10.08 -17.54 -15.56
N THR A 435 -8.81 -17.85 -15.32
CA THR A 435 -8.25 -18.05 -13.97
C THR A 435 -7.46 -16.82 -13.54
N SER A 436 -7.66 -16.36 -12.30
CA SER A 436 -6.83 -15.31 -11.70
C SER A 436 -6.68 -15.51 -10.20
N VAL A 437 -5.43 -15.47 -9.72
CA VAL A 437 -5.09 -15.70 -8.32
C VAL A 437 -4.67 -14.40 -7.65
N SER A 438 -5.27 -14.07 -6.52
CA SER A 438 -4.86 -12.97 -5.64
C SER A 438 -4.17 -13.55 -4.40
N MET A 439 -3.00 -13.03 -4.03
CA MET A 439 -2.24 -13.49 -2.86
C MET A 439 -2.03 -12.32 -1.89
N THR A 440 -2.63 -12.41 -0.70
CA THR A 440 -2.52 -11.39 0.34
C THR A 440 -1.28 -11.63 1.19
N ILE A 441 -0.14 -11.15 0.69
CA ILE A 441 1.18 -11.26 1.33
C ILE A 441 1.93 -9.93 1.15
N ASN A 442 2.70 -9.52 2.16
CA ASN A 442 3.41 -8.22 2.17
C ASN A 442 4.93 -8.40 2.38
N GLY A 443 5.39 -8.61 3.62
CA GLY A 443 6.82 -8.71 3.96
C GLY A 443 7.63 -9.64 3.03
N PRO A 444 7.28 -10.94 2.94
CA PRO A 444 7.98 -11.88 2.05
C PRO A 444 7.31 -12.00 0.67
N ALA A 445 6.50 -11.02 0.23
CA ALA A 445 5.81 -11.06 -1.05
C ALA A 445 6.70 -11.38 -2.27
N PRO A 446 7.94 -10.84 -2.39
CA PRO A 446 8.84 -11.22 -3.48
C PRO A 446 9.13 -12.73 -3.53
N ILE A 447 9.22 -13.38 -2.37
CA ILE A 447 9.53 -14.81 -2.26
C ILE A 447 8.33 -15.64 -2.70
N LEU A 448 7.13 -15.33 -2.19
CA LEU A 448 5.90 -16.05 -2.52
C LEU A 448 5.50 -15.82 -3.99
N LEU A 449 5.76 -14.64 -4.54
CA LEU A 449 5.55 -14.36 -5.97
C LEU A 449 6.49 -15.20 -6.84
N ALA A 450 7.77 -15.32 -6.47
CA ALA A 450 8.71 -16.20 -7.15
C ALA A 450 8.25 -17.67 -7.09
N MET A 451 7.75 -18.14 -5.94
CA MET A 451 7.15 -19.48 -5.83
C MET A 451 5.96 -19.64 -6.78
N PHE A 452 5.05 -18.65 -6.83
CA PHE A 452 3.88 -18.68 -7.71
C PHE A 452 4.25 -18.73 -9.20
N PHE A 453 5.21 -17.92 -9.65
CA PHE A 453 5.69 -17.97 -11.04
C PHE A 453 6.31 -19.31 -11.38
N ASN A 454 7.12 -19.89 -10.49
CA ASN A 454 7.65 -21.23 -10.71
C ASN A 454 6.55 -22.30 -10.73
N THR A 455 5.51 -22.19 -9.93
CA THR A 455 4.34 -23.07 -10.02
C THR A 455 3.65 -22.97 -11.39
N ALA A 456 3.42 -21.76 -11.90
CA ALA A 456 2.80 -21.56 -13.22
C ALA A 456 3.68 -22.07 -14.37
N ILE A 457 5.01 -21.87 -14.28
CA ILE A 457 5.98 -22.39 -15.25
C ILE A 457 5.99 -23.92 -15.23
N ASP A 458 6.11 -24.52 -14.04
CA ASP A 458 6.19 -25.97 -13.89
C ASP A 458 4.89 -26.66 -14.34
N GLN A 459 3.72 -26.02 -14.21
CA GLN A 459 2.46 -26.52 -14.79
C GLN A 459 2.53 -26.68 -16.32
N GLN A 460 3.12 -25.70 -17.03
CA GLN A 460 3.21 -25.75 -18.49
C GLN A 460 4.32 -26.67 -18.97
N LEU A 461 5.44 -26.76 -18.24
CA LEU A 461 6.48 -27.75 -18.52
C LEU A 461 5.94 -29.18 -18.33
N ALA A 462 5.19 -29.43 -17.27
CA ALA A 462 4.55 -30.72 -17.03
C ALA A 462 3.51 -31.05 -18.12
N LYS A 463 2.73 -30.05 -18.55
CA LYS A 463 1.79 -30.19 -19.67
C LYS A 463 2.50 -30.53 -20.98
N PHE A 464 3.58 -29.81 -21.31
CA PHE A 464 4.39 -30.11 -22.48
C PHE A 464 4.91 -31.56 -22.45
N LYS A 465 5.44 -32.00 -21.31
CA LYS A 465 5.91 -33.38 -21.15
C LYS A 465 4.79 -34.41 -21.33
N ALA A 466 3.58 -34.11 -20.84
CA ALA A 466 2.43 -34.97 -21.02
C ALA A 466 1.95 -35.02 -22.50
N ASP A 467 1.90 -33.88 -23.16
CA ASP A 467 1.40 -33.74 -24.54
C ASP A 467 2.41 -34.25 -25.59
N ASN A 468 3.72 -34.15 -25.30
CA ASN A 468 4.81 -34.48 -26.22
C ASN A 468 5.60 -35.75 -25.85
N HIS A 469 5.35 -36.33 -24.68
CA HIS A 469 6.02 -37.53 -24.14
C HIS A 469 7.57 -37.44 -24.06
N ARG A 470 8.12 -36.23 -23.90
CA ARG A 470 9.55 -35.97 -23.73
C ARG A 470 9.79 -34.72 -22.90
N GLU A 471 11.03 -34.54 -22.43
CA GLU A 471 11.45 -33.27 -21.85
C GLU A 471 11.50 -32.16 -22.92
N PRO A 472 11.16 -30.90 -22.57
CA PRO A 472 11.42 -29.77 -23.44
C PRO A 472 12.94 -29.57 -23.60
N THR A 473 13.36 -29.14 -24.77
CA THR A 473 14.71 -28.60 -24.98
C THR A 473 14.86 -27.27 -24.25
N GLU A 474 16.09 -26.79 -24.09
CA GLU A 474 16.35 -25.50 -23.41
C GLU A 474 15.61 -24.33 -24.08
N ASP A 475 15.60 -24.27 -25.42
CA ASP A 475 14.88 -23.24 -26.18
C ASP A 475 13.35 -23.34 -26.02
N GLU A 476 12.80 -24.56 -25.98
CA GLU A 476 11.37 -24.78 -25.72
C GLU A 476 10.98 -24.39 -24.29
N ALA A 477 11.81 -24.73 -23.31
CA ALA A 477 11.59 -24.38 -21.91
C ALA A 477 11.60 -22.85 -21.71
N GLU A 478 12.51 -22.12 -22.36
CA GLU A 478 12.57 -20.67 -22.29
C GLU A 478 11.35 -20.02 -22.96
N LYS A 479 10.93 -20.50 -24.14
CA LYS A 479 9.69 -20.02 -24.79
C LYS A 479 8.45 -20.27 -23.93
N ILE A 480 8.38 -21.42 -23.25
CA ILE A 480 7.30 -21.72 -22.30
C ILE A 480 7.34 -20.71 -21.15
N ARG A 481 8.51 -20.43 -20.58
CA ARG A 481 8.70 -19.46 -19.50
C ARG A 481 8.25 -18.05 -19.90
N GLU A 482 8.71 -17.54 -21.05
CA GLU A 482 8.31 -16.23 -21.58
C GLU A 482 6.78 -16.14 -21.80
N TRP A 483 6.19 -17.19 -22.36
CA TRP A 483 4.75 -17.27 -22.57
C TRP A 483 3.97 -17.28 -21.26
N VAL A 484 4.42 -18.04 -20.27
CA VAL A 484 3.80 -18.10 -18.94
C VAL A 484 3.82 -16.72 -18.27
N LEU A 485 4.99 -16.07 -18.24
CA LEU A 485 5.15 -14.76 -17.60
C LEU A 485 4.28 -13.67 -18.25
N SER A 486 4.13 -13.70 -19.57
CA SER A 486 3.27 -12.75 -20.29
C SER A 486 1.76 -13.08 -20.19
N SER A 487 1.40 -14.33 -19.93
CA SER A 487 0.01 -14.80 -19.91
C SER A 487 -0.62 -14.84 -18.52
N VAL A 488 0.17 -15.19 -17.48
CA VAL A 488 -0.32 -15.44 -16.12
C VAL A 488 -1.10 -14.26 -15.55
N ARG A 489 -2.27 -14.54 -14.96
CA ARG A 489 -3.17 -13.54 -14.40
C ARG A 489 -3.22 -13.61 -12.88
N GLY A 490 -3.05 -12.48 -12.22
CA GLY A 490 -3.18 -12.44 -10.77
C GLY A 490 -2.77 -11.12 -10.14
N THR A 491 -2.73 -11.12 -8.82
CA THR A 491 -2.35 -9.98 -7.99
C THR A 491 -1.54 -10.48 -6.81
N VAL A 492 -0.43 -9.81 -6.51
CA VAL A 492 0.21 -9.89 -5.20
C VAL A 492 -0.07 -8.59 -4.46
N GLN A 493 -0.35 -8.66 -3.16
CA GLN A 493 -0.70 -7.46 -2.39
C GLN A 493 0.49 -6.52 -2.23
N ALA A 494 1.55 -6.97 -1.55
CA ALA A 494 2.89 -6.39 -1.57
C ALA A 494 2.99 -4.87 -1.34
N ASP A 495 2.03 -4.27 -0.62
CA ASP A 495 2.07 -2.84 -0.33
C ASP A 495 2.78 -2.63 1.01
N ILE A 496 4.05 -2.27 0.94
CA ILE A 496 4.94 -2.05 2.08
C ILE A 496 4.61 -0.76 2.84
N LEU A 497 4.10 0.27 2.16
CA LEU A 497 3.82 1.57 2.79
C LEU A 497 2.71 1.46 3.83
N LYS A 498 1.65 0.68 3.56
CA LYS A 498 0.59 0.42 4.54
C LYS A 498 1.05 -0.45 5.73
N GLU A 499 2.16 -1.18 5.61
CA GLU A 499 2.65 -2.05 6.68
C GLU A 499 3.18 -1.24 7.85
N ASP A 500 3.94 -0.19 7.56
CA ASP A 500 4.39 0.76 8.58
C ASP A 500 3.24 1.63 9.11
N GLN A 501 2.26 1.96 8.26
CA GLN A 501 1.16 2.84 8.64
C GLN A 501 0.08 2.15 9.48
N GLY A 502 -0.35 0.92 9.13
CA GLY A 502 -1.54 0.29 9.70
C GLY A 502 -1.48 -1.21 10.00
N GLN A 503 -0.81 -2.03 9.19
CA GLN A 503 -0.90 -3.50 9.32
C GLN A 503 0.19 -4.16 10.18
N ASN A 504 1.37 -3.55 10.29
CA ASN A 504 2.48 -4.02 11.11
C ASN A 504 3.06 -5.41 10.74
N THR A 505 3.03 -5.84 9.47
CA THR A 505 3.67 -7.09 9.00
C THR A 505 4.91 -6.88 8.14
N CYS A 506 5.54 -5.70 8.24
CA CYS A 506 6.85 -5.46 7.61
C CYS A 506 7.93 -6.23 8.36
N ILE A 507 8.71 -7.05 7.64
CA ILE A 507 9.79 -7.86 8.22
C ILE A 507 11.18 -7.36 7.86
N PHE A 508 11.31 -6.64 6.75
CA PHE A 508 12.55 -6.02 6.29
C PHE A 508 12.54 -4.52 6.57
N SER A 509 13.71 -3.88 6.52
CA SER A 509 13.75 -2.41 6.53
C SER A 509 12.86 -1.84 5.41
N THR A 510 12.12 -0.76 5.70
CA THR A 510 11.16 -0.17 4.74
C THR A 510 11.83 0.19 3.41
N GLU A 511 13.06 0.72 3.48
CA GLU A 511 13.85 1.05 2.29
C GLU A 511 14.18 -0.19 1.45
N PHE A 512 14.64 -1.27 2.09
CA PHE A 512 14.97 -2.51 1.40
C PHE A 512 13.73 -3.19 0.81
N ALA A 513 12.61 -3.19 1.53
CA ALA A 513 11.35 -3.71 1.05
C ALA A 513 10.84 -2.94 -0.19
N LEU A 514 10.90 -1.61 -0.18
CA LEU A 514 10.56 -0.78 -1.35
C LEU A 514 11.53 -0.98 -2.52
N LYS A 515 12.81 -1.22 -2.24
CA LYS A 515 13.79 -1.61 -3.27
C LYS A 515 13.39 -2.92 -3.94
N MET A 516 13.03 -3.95 -3.16
CA MET A 516 12.56 -5.23 -3.71
C MET A 516 11.26 -5.08 -4.52
N MET A 517 10.36 -4.18 -4.12
CA MET A 517 9.15 -3.88 -4.91
C MET A 517 9.48 -3.28 -6.28
N GLY A 518 10.45 -2.36 -6.34
CA GLY A 518 10.94 -1.86 -7.62
C GLY A 518 11.67 -2.93 -8.45
N ASP A 519 12.37 -3.88 -7.82
CA ASP A 519 13.02 -4.99 -8.51
C ASP A 519 12.00 -5.94 -9.17
N ILE A 520 10.88 -6.19 -8.49
CA ILE A 520 9.73 -6.93 -9.06
C ILE A 520 9.20 -6.19 -10.29
N GLN A 521 8.93 -4.89 -10.16
CA GLN A 521 8.37 -4.12 -11.26
C GLN A 521 9.31 -4.05 -12.46
N GLU A 522 10.62 -3.88 -12.23
CA GLU A 522 11.64 -3.92 -13.28
C GLU A 522 11.66 -5.26 -14.00
N PHE A 523 11.59 -6.37 -13.26
CA PHE A 523 11.47 -7.71 -13.81
C PHE A 523 10.19 -7.86 -14.65
N PHE A 524 9.06 -7.32 -14.19
CA PHE A 524 7.79 -7.37 -14.92
C PHE A 524 7.88 -6.65 -16.26
N VAL A 525 8.49 -5.46 -16.30
CA VAL A 525 8.66 -4.70 -17.53
C VAL A 525 9.56 -5.46 -18.50
N HIS A 526 10.72 -5.94 -18.04
CA HIS A 526 11.68 -6.67 -18.87
C HIS A 526 11.08 -7.96 -19.47
N ASN A 527 10.29 -8.71 -18.68
CA ASN A 527 9.71 -9.99 -19.09
C ASN A 527 8.26 -9.88 -19.59
N GLN A 528 7.79 -8.67 -19.88
CA GLN A 528 6.43 -8.38 -20.39
C GLN A 528 5.28 -8.99 -19.56
N VAL A 529 5.42 -9.00 -18.24
CA VAL A 529 4.37 -9.44 -17.30
C VAL A 529 3.27 -8.37 -17.23
N ARG A 530 2.29 -8.46 -18.14
CA ARG A 530 1.25 -7.42 -18.35
C ARG A 530 -0.11 -7.76 -17.74
N ASN A 531 -0.26 -8.99 -17.28
CA ASN A 531 -1.51 -9.57 -16.80
C ASN A 531 -1.53 -9.80 -15.28
N PHE A 532 -0.41 -9.53 -14.61
CA PHE A 532 -0.25 -9.65 -13.18
C PHE A 532 -0.04 -8.28 -12.53
N TYR A 533 -0.76 -7.99 -11.46
CA TYR A 533 -0.59 -6.78 -10.68
C TYR A 533 0.53 -6.98 -9.65
N SER A 534 1.61 -6.20 -9.78
CA SER A 534 2.82 -6.30 -8.94
C SER A 534 2.61 -5.73 -7.53
N VAL A 535 1.62 -4.85 -7.36
CA VAL A 535 1.22 -4.28 -6.07
C VAL A 535 -0.28 -4.01 -6.07
N SER A 536 -0.92 -4.32 -4.95
CA SER A 536 -2.28 -3.92 -4.62
C SER A 536 -2.25 -2.91 -3.49
N ILE A 537 -2.19 -1.63 -3.86
CA ILE A 537 -2.11 -0.48 -2.96
C ILE A 537 -3.36 -0.44 -2.08
N SER A 538 -3.21 -0.62 -0.77
CA SER A 538 -4.32 -1.05 0.09
C SER A 538 -4.59 -0.09 1.25
N GLY A 539 -5.85 0.36 1.32
CA GLY A 539 -6.44 1.09 2.42
C GLY A 539 -7.21 0.22 3.41
N TYR A 540 -7.57 -1.01 3.03
CA TYR A 540 -8.38 -1.90 3.88
C TYR A 540 -7.83 -1.98 5.31
N HIS A 541 -6.55 -2.32 5.45
CA HIS A 541 -5.89 -2.50 6.74
C HIS A 541 -5.72 -1.19 7.52
N ILE A 542 -5.57 -0.06 6.82
CA ILE A 542 -5.52 1.28 7.43
C ILE A 542 -6.88 1.60 8.07
N ALA A 543 -7.99 1.28 7.38
CA ALA A 543 -9.33 1.46 7.91
C ALA A 543 -9.65 0.51 9.07
N GLU A 544 -9.32 -0.77 8.93
CA GLU A 544 -9.52 -1.76 10.00
C GLU A 544 -8.74 -1.38 11.27
N ALA A 545 -7.58 -0.73 11.15
CA ALA A 545 -6.81 -0.23 12.28
C ALA A 545 -7.44 0.98 13.00
N GLY A 546 -8.28 1.79 12.33
CA GLY A 546 -8.75 3.05 12.93
C GLY A 546 -9.26 4.09 11.97
N ALA A 547 -8.75 4.09 10.74
CA ALA A 547 -8.96 5.23 9.89
C ALA A 547 -10.41 5.37 9.43
N ASN A 548 -10.91 6.59 9.49
CA ASN A 548 -12.16 6.97 8.83
C ASN A 548 -12.02 6.86 7.29
N PRO A 549 -13.13 6.86 6.52
CA PRO A 549 -13.07 6.70 5.06
C PRO A 549 -12.21 7.74 4.33
N ILE A 550 -12.12 8.99 4.83
CA ILE A 550 -11.32 10.06 4.21
C ILE A 550 -9.83 9.75 4.39
N SER A 551 -9.38 9.49 5.62
CA SER A 551 -8.00 9.14 5.93
C SER A 551 -7.57 7.85 5.22
N GLN A 552 -8.44 6.83 5.17
CA GLN A 552 -8.21 5.64 4.36
C GLN A 552 -7.93 6.00 2.90
N LEU A 553 -8.85 6.72 2.25
CA LEU A 553 -8.75 7.02 0.82
C LEU A 553 -7.50 7.86 0.53
N ALA A 554 -7.25 8.89 1.32
CA ALA A 554 -6.12 9.79 1.14
C ALA A 554 -4.78 9.06 1.32
N PHE A 555 -4.60 8.28 2.40
CA PHE A 555 -3.36 7.54 2.61
C PHE A 555 -3.12 6.50 1.52
N THR A 556 -4.18 5.83 1.06
CA THR A 556 -4.06 4.82 0.00
C THR A 556 -3.63 5.43 -1.33
N LEU A 557 -4.28 6.52 -1.76
CA LEU A 557 -3.90 7.19 -3.01
C LEU A 557 -2.50 7.82 -2.89
N ALA A 558 -2.16 8.39 -1.73
CA ALA A 558 -0.83 8.93 -1.47
C ALA A 558 0.25 7.84 -1.57
N ASN A 559 0.01 6.67 -0.99
CA ASN A 559 0.89 5.50 -1.14
C ASN A 559 1.02 5.10 -2.61
N GLY A 560 -0.08 5.05 -3.35
CA GLY A 560 -0.07 4.76 -4.78
C GLY A 560 0.78 5.73 -5.60
N PHE A 561 0.63 7.04 -5.37
CA PHE A 561 1.47 8.05 -6.02
C PHE A 561 2.94 7.99 -5.58
N THR A 562 3.23 7.49 -4.37
CA THR A 562 4.60 7.27 -3.91
C THR A 562 5.27 6.14 -4.67
N TYR A 563 4.55 5.03 -4.98
CA TYR A 563 5.07 4.00 -5.87
C TYR A 563 5.30 4.54 -7.29
N VAL A 564 4.40 5.39 -7.79
CA VAL A 564 4.58 6.05 -9.10
C VAL A 564 5.87 6.87 -9.14
N GLU A 565 6.08 7.76 -8.17
CA GLU A 565 7.30 8.58 -8.09
C GLU A 565 8.56 7.71 -7.89
N SER A 566 8.47 6.63 -7.11
CA SER A 566 9.57 5.68 -6.91
C SER A 566 9.97 4.97 -8.21
N TYR A 567 9.01 4.48 -8.99
CA TYR A 567 9.28 3.78 -10.25
C TYR A 567 9.76 4.75 -11.34
N LEU A 568 9.24 5.99 -11.38
CA LEU A 568 9.77 7.05 -12.24
C LEU A 568 11.21 7.42 -11.86
N ALA A 569 11.51 7.55 -10.57
CA ALA A 569 12.87 7.78 -10.08
C ALA A 569 13.81 6.62 -10.43
N ARG A 570 13.27 5.41 -10.63
CA ARG A 570 13.98 4.23 -11.16
C ARG A 570 14.20 4.26 -12.67
N GLY A 571 13.58 5.18 -13.40
CA GLY A 571 13.73 5.35 -14.85
C GLY A 571 12.71 4.54 -15.68
N MET A 572 11.68 3.98 -15.05
CA MET A 572 10.60 3.28 -15.74
C MET A 572 9.64 4.28 -16.38
N HIS A 573 9.12 3.98 -17.57
CA HIS A 573 8.10 4.83 -18.18
C HIS A 573 6.74 4.61 -17.52
N ILE A 574 5.94 5.69 -17.34
CA ILE A 574 4.66 5.65 -16.60
C ILE A 574 3.70 4.58 -17.12
N ASP A 575 3.65 4.40 -18.44
CA ASP A 575 2.74 3.46 -19.08
C ASP A 575 3.18 1.99 -19.00
N ASP A 576 4.41 1.73 -18.56
CA ASP A 576 4.94 0.36 -18.43
C ASP A 576 4.50 -0.29 -17.11
N PHE A 577 4.21 0.51 -16.08
CA PHE A 577 3.85 0.01 -14.75
C PHE A 577 2.49 0.48 -14.22
N ALA A 578 2.01 1.67 -14.58
CA ALA A 578 0.73 2.17 -14.05
C ALA A 578 -0.46 1.21 -14.33
N PRO A 579 -0.55 0.54 -15.49
CA PRO A 579 -1.59 -0.47 -15.73
C PRO A 579 -1.52 -1.72 -14.84
N ASN A 580 -0.37 -1.97 -14.20
CA ASN A 580 -0.10 -3.09 -13.30
C ASN A 580 -0.30 -2.71 -11.82
N LEU A 581 -0.75 -1.48 -11.53
CA LEU A 581 -1.17 -1.07 -10.19
C LEU A 581 -2.64 -1.44 -9.98
N SER A 582 -2.91 -2.13 -8.87
CA SER A 582 -4.26 -2.40 -8.37
C SER A 582 -4.46 -1.66 -7.04
N PHE A 583 -5.72 -1.39 -6.70
CA PHE A 583 -6.09 -0.76 -5.42
C PHE A 583 -7.00 -1.67 -4.60
N PHE A 584 -7.02 -1.48 -3.28
CA PHE A 584 -7.84 -2.27 -2.37
C PHE A 584 -8.38 -1.43 -1.19
N PHE A 585 -9.70 -1.26 -1.14
CA PHE A 585 -10.39 -0.47 -0.11
C PHE A 585 -11.29 -1.33 0.81
N SER A 586 -11.53 -0.83 2.02
CA SER A 586 -12.61 -1.27 2.92
C SER A 586 -13.87 -0.45 2.67
N ASN A 587 -15.04 -1.08 2.76
CA ASN A 587 -16.34 -0.40 2.81
C ASN A 587 -16.99 -0.62 4.19
N GLY A 588 -17.21 0.47 4.92
CA GLY A 588 -17.91 0.48 6.21
C GLY A 588 -19.30 1.10 6.12
N MET A 589 -19.78 1.66 7.24
CA MET A 589 -21.16 2.16 7.39
C MET A 589 -21.29 3.69 7.23
N ASP A 590 -20.18 4.43 7.29
CA ASP A 590 -20.16 5.88 7.07
C ASP A 590 -20.57 6.26 5.64
N ALA A 591 -21.11 7.48 5.47
CA ALA A 591 -21.70 7.90 4.20
C ALA A 591 -20.68 7.96 3.06
N GLU A 592 -19.44 8.37 3.35
CA GLU A 592 -18.35 8.56 2.39
C GLU A 592 -17.99 7.26 1.65
N TYR A 593 -18.27 6.09 2.24
CA TYR A 593 -18.06 4.80 1.57
C TYR A 593 -18.93 4.63 0.31
N ALA A 594 -20.03 5.38 0.17
CA ALA A 594 -20.85 5.37 -1.04
C ALA A 594 -20.14 6.01 -2.26
N VAL A 595 -19.09 6.81 -2.04
CA VAL A 595 -18.38 7.56 -3.08
C VAL A 595 -16.88 7.33 -3.14
N ILE A 596 -16.32 6.51 -2.25
CA ILE A 596 -14.86 6.32 -2.14
C ILE A 596 -14.22 5.85 -3.46
N GLY A 597 -14.88 4.95 -4.19
CA GLY A 597 -14.36 4.39 -5.44
C GLY A 597 -14.39 5.38 -6.60
N ARG A 598 -15.49 6.11 -6.77
CA ARG A 598 -15.63 7.17 -7.79
C ARG A 598 -14.67 8.34 -7.56
N VAL A 599 -14.46 8.75 -6.30
CA VAL A 599 -13.46 9.77 -5.95
C VAL A 599 -12.05 9.27 -6.29
N ALA A 600 -11.71 8.03 -5.89
CA ALA A 600 -10.43 7.42 -6.22
C ALA A 600 -10.15 7.41 -7.73
N ARG A 601 -11.14 6.99 -8.53
CA ARG A 601 -11.03 6.96 -10.01
C ARG A 601 -10.80 8.36 -10.59
N ARG A 602 -11.56 9.37 -10.14
CA ARG A 602 -11.47 10.73 -10.68
C ARG A 602 -10.12 11.37 -10.38
N ILE A 603 -9.68 11.34 -9.12
CA ILE A 603 -8.36 11.86 -8.70
C ILE A 603 -7.25 11.19 -9.53
N TRP A 604 -7.27 9.85 -9.60
CA TRP A 604 -6.24 9.10 -10.32
C TRP A 604 -6.23 9.41 -11.81
N ALA A 605 -7.38 9.40 -12.48
CA ALA A 605 -7.47 9.63 -13.91
C ALA A 605 -6.97 11.04 -14.27
N VAL A 606 -7.39 12.05 -13.52
CA VAL A 606 -6.98 13.46 -13.72
C VAL A 606 -5.47 13.61 -13.48
N ALA A 607 -4.93 13.07 -12.38
CA ALA A 607 -3.51 13.11 -12.09
C ALA A 607 -2.68 12.39 -13.17
N MET A 608 -3.05 11.15 -13.52
CA MET A 608 -2.35 10.37 -14.55
C MET A 608 -2.29 11.09 -15.89
N LYS A 609 -3.39 11.71 -16.31
CA LYS A 609 -3.48 12.42 -17.58
C LYS A 609 -2.74 13.76 -17.57
N HIS A 610 -2.97 14.59 -16.56
CA HIS A 610 -2.54 15.99 -16.58
C HIS A 610 -1.21 16.23 -15.88
N LYS A 611 -0.88 15.45 -14.84
CA LYS A 611 0.39 15.54 -14.13
C LYS A 611 1.46 14.64 -14.74
N TYR A 612 1.10 13.40 -15.04
CA TYR A 612 2.06 12.38 -15.50
C TYR A 612 2.05 12.14 -17.02
N GLY A 613 1.09 12.69 -17.76
CA GLY A 613 1.01 12.53 -19.23
C GLY A 613 0.74 11.09 -19.69
N ALA A 614 0.18 10.26 -18.82
CA ALA A 614 -0.02 8.83 -19.06
C ALA A 614 -1.16 8.54 -20.04
N ASN A 615 -1.11 7.38 -20.69
CA ASN A 615 -2.13 6.94 -21.63
C ASN A 615 -3.47 6.56 -20.97
N GLU A 616 -4.47 6.26 -21.80
CA GLU A 616 -5.83 5.90 -21.36
C GLU A 616 -5.87 4.69 -20.41
N ARG A 617 -5.01 3.69 -20.62
CA ARG A 617 -4.98 2.48 -19.80
C ARG A 617 -4.44 2.78 -18.40
N SER A 618 -3.44 3.65 -18.30
CA SER A 618 -2.83 4.10 -17.04
C SER A 618 -3.76 4.98 -16.21
N GLN A 619 -4.69 5.69 -16.85
CA GLN A 619 -5.72 6.52 -16.19
C GLN A 619 -6.83 5.70 -15.51
N LYS A 620 -6.94 4.40 -15.81
CA LYS A 620 -8.02 3.53 -15.32
C LYS A 620 -7.65 2.85 -14.01
N LEU A 621 -7.97 3.52 -12.88
CA LEU A 621 -7.82 2.94 -11.55
C LEU A 621 -8.80 1.77 -11.35
N LYS A 622 -8.25 0.57 -11.16
CA LYS A 622 -9.03 -0.63 -10.84
C LYS A 622 -8.85 -0.95 -9.37
N TYR A 623 -9.94 -1.32 -8.69
CA TYR A 623 -9.87 -1.64 -7.28
C TYR A 623 -10.72 -2.84 -6.88
N HIS A 624 -10.24 -3.49 -5.83
CA HIS A 624 -10.99 -4.43 -5.01
C HIS A 624 -11.63 -3.70 -3.83
N VAL A 625 -12.82 -4.14 -3.41
CA VAL A 625 -13.44 -3.74 -2.15
C VAL A 625 -13.67 -4.97 -1.30
N GLN A 626 -13.44 -4.84 0.00
CA GLN A 626 -13.87 -5.78 1.01
C GLN A 626 -14.77 -5.05 2.00
N THR A 627 -15.86 -5.68 2.42
CA THR A 627 -16.71 -5.20 3.51
C THR A 627 -15.91 -5.09 4.82
N SER A 628 -16.19 -4.11 5.68
CA SER A 628 -15.38 -3.86 6.87
C SER A 628 -15.53 -4.96 7.93
N GLY A 629 -14.42 -5.58 8.33
CA GLY A 629 -14.39 -6.55 9.44
C GLY A 629 -14.70 -5.90 10.78
N ARG A 630 -14.21 -4.67 11.01
CA ARG A 630 -14.41 -3.88 12.23
C ARG A 630 -15.86 -3.50 12.50
N SER A 631 -16.67 -3.42 11.44
CA SER A 631 -18.11 -3.19 11.54
C SER A 631 -18.89 -4.43 12.01
N LEU A 632 -18.26 -5.61 12.04
CA LEU A 632 -18.88 -6.87 12.44
C LEU A 632 -18.56 -7.16 13.91
N HIS A 633 -19.53 -7.70 14.63
CA HIS A 633 -19.45 -7.84 16.09
C HIS A 633 -19.71 -9.27 16.55
N ALA A 634 -19.10 -9.64 17.67
CA ALA A 634 -19.28 -10.95 18.28
C ALA A 634 -20.65 -11.10 18.95
N GLN A 635 -21.23 -9.99 19.45
CA GLN A 635 -22.60 -9.94 19.91
C GLN A 635 -23.57 -9.91 18.73
N GLU A 636 -24.67 -10.65 18.83
CA GLU A 636 -25.73 -10.68 17.82
C GLU A 636 -25.20 -10.85 16.39
N MET A 637 -24.32 -11.84 16.18
CA MET A 637 -23.62 -12.03 14.90
C MET A 637 -24.54 -12.13 13.68
N ALA A 638 -25.79 -12.55 13.85
CA ALA A 638 -26.77 -12.57 12.76
C ALA A 638 -26.98 -11.18 12.13
N PHE A 639 -26.79 -10.10 12.89
CA PHE A 639 -26.89 -8.73 12.38
C PHE A 639 -25.72 -8.36 11.45
N ASN A 640 -24.63 -9.11 11.45
CA ASN A 640 -23.48 -8.86 10.59
C ASN A 640 -23.84 -9.05 9.10
N ASP A 641 -24.68 -10.03 8.74
CA ASP A 641 -25.14 -10.18 7.35
C ASP A 641 -25.88 -8.94 6.83
N ILE A 642 -26.61 -8.24 7.69
CA ILE A 642 -27.32 -7.00 7.34
C ILE A 642 -26.30 -5.91 7.00
N ARG A 643 -25.28 -5.74 7.84
CA ARG A 643 -24.20 -4.76 7.63
C ARG A 643 -23.43 -5.06 6.34
N THR A 644 -23.00 -6.31 6.17
CA THR A 644 -22.29 -6.79 4.98
C THR A 644 -23.11 -6.58 3.71
N THR A 645 -24.43 -6.80 3.76
CA THR A 645 -25.33 -6.57 2.62
C THR A 645 -25.36 -5.11 2.18
N LEU A 646 -25.45 -4.17 3.13
CA LEU A 646 -25.47 -2.74 2.82
C LEU A 646 -24.13 -2.26 2.25
N GLN A 647 -23.02 -2.74 2.82
CA GLN A 647 -21.67 -2.42 2.35
C GLN A 647 -21.39 -2.97 0.94
N ALA A 648 -21.85 -4.20 0.67
CA ALA A 648 -21.76 -4.83 -0.64
C ALA A 648 -22.61 -4.09 -1.68
N LEU A 649 -23.81 -3.61 -1.30
CA LEU A 649 -24.71 -2.89 -2.19
C LEU A 649 -24.06 -1.62 -2.74
N ILE A 650 -23.51 -0.77 -1.86
CA ILE A 650 -22.85 0.46 -2.29
C ILE A 650 -21.59 0.19 -3.11
N ALA A 651 -20.86 -0.90 -2.82
CA ALA A 651 -19.69 -1.30 -3.62
C ALA A 651 -20.10 -1.70 -5.06
N VAL A 652 -21.22 -2.40 -5.22
CA VAL A 652 -21.76 -2.78 -6.55
C VAL A 652 -22.33 -1.57 -7.29
N TYR A 653 -23.01 -0.66 -6.59
CA TYR A 653 -23.54 0.58 -7.17
C TYR A 653 -22.43 1.49 -7.67
N ASP A 654 -21.33 1.61 -6.91
CA ASP A 654 -20.17 2.40 -7.30
C ASP A 654 -19.21 1.66 -8.26
N ASN A 655 -19.69 0.58 -8.88
CA ASN A 655 -19.05 -0.12 -9.99
C ASN A 655 -17.63 -0.64 -9.66
N CYS A 656 -17.46 -1.27 -8.50
CA CYS A 656 -16.19 -1.92 -8.13
C CYS A 656 -15.78 -3.04 -9.11
N ASN A 657 -14.48 -3.30 -9.22
CA ASN A 657 -13.96 -4.32 -10.15
C ASN A 657 -13.88 -5.73 -9.54
N SER A 658 -13.85 -5.82 -8.21
CA SER A 658 -13.77 -7.07 -7.46
C SER A 658 -14.35 -6.83 -6.07
N LEU A 659 -15.14 -7.77 -5.55
CA LEU A 659 -15.80 -7.65 -4.24
C LEU A 659 -15.58 -8.89 -3.37
N HIS A 660 -15.19 -8.66 -2.12
CA HIS A 660 -15.22 -9.64 -1.04
C HIS A 660 -16.30 -9.24 -0.02
N THR A 661 -17.05 -10.23 0.43
CA THR A 661 -18.08 -10.10 1.46
C THR A 661 -17.66 -10.97 2.63
N ASN A 662 -17.50 -10.34 3.79
CA ASN A 662 -17.15 -11.03 5.03
C ASN A 662 -18.30 -11.91 5.49
N ALA A 663 -17.97 -12.93 6.26
CA ALA A 663 -18.95 -13.86 6.80
C ALA A 663 -19.53 -13.33 8.12
N TYR A 664 -20.71 -13.83 8.53
CA TYR A 664 -21.39 -13.28 9.70
C TYR A 664 -20.64 -13.56 11.02
N ASP A 665 -19.80 -14.59 11.03
CA ASP A 665 -18.97 -15.07 12.15
C ASP A 665 -17.54 -14.49 12.17
N GLU A 666 -17.25 -13.49 11.33
CA GLU A 666 -15.93 -12.84 11.16
C GLU A 666 -15.28 -12.44 12.51
N ALA A 667 -16.07 -11.95 13.46
CA ALA A 667 -15.57 -11.49 14.75
C ALA A 667 -15.10 -12.63 15.68
N ILE A 668 -15.37 -13.90 15.33
CA ILE A 668 -15.05 -15.08 16.16
C ILE A 668 -14.05 -16.00 15.47
N THR A 669 -14.26 -16.35 14.20
CA THR A 669 -13.47 -17.40 13.53
C THR A 669 -13.39 -17.23 12.02
N THR A 670 -12.50 -17.99 11.37
CA THR A 670 -12.42 -18.07 9.90
C THR A 670 -13.70 -18.72 9.36
N PRO A 671 -14.24 -18.28 8.20
CA PRO A 671 -15.55 -18.73 7.73
C PRO A 671 -15.68 -20.26 7.58
N THR A 672 -16.71 -20.82 8.23
CA THR A 672 -17.15 -22.21 8.01
C THR A 672 -17.70 -22.39 6.58
N ASP A 673 -17.99 -23.64 6.19
CA ASP A 673 -18.64 -23.93 4.91
C ASP A 673 -20.05 -23.33 4.79
N GLU A 674 -20.77 -23.20 5.92
CA GLU A 674 -22.10 -22.58 5.95
C GLU A 674 -21.97 -21.06 5.87
N SER A 675 -21.10 -20.48 6.69
CA SER A 675 -20.93 -19.03 6.78
C SER A 675 -20.41 -18.42 5.48
N VAL A 676 -19.48 -19.09 4.80
CA VAL A 676 -18.98 -18.63 3.48
C VAL A 676 -20.09 -18.64 2.42
N ARG A 677 -21.04 -19.59 2.48
CA ARG A 677 -22.17 -19.64 1.54
C ARG A 677 -23.11 -18.46 1.75
N ARG A 678 -23.37 -18.05 2.99
CA ARG A 678 -24.15 -16.84 3.31
C ARG A 678 -23.48 -15.59 2.77
N ALA A 679 -22.18 -15.45 3.02
CA ALA A 679 -21.39 -14.34 2.49
C ALA A 679 -21.45 -14.28 0.96
N MET A 680 -21.30 -15.41 0.26
CA MET A 680 -21.42 -15.48 -1.20
C MET A 680 -22.83 -15.14 -1.69
N ALA A 681 -23.86 -15.61 -0.97
CA ALA A 681 -25.25 -15.36 -1.33
C ALA A 681 -25.58 -13.87 -1.38
N ILE A 682 -24.97 -13.04 -0.51
CA ILE A 682 -25.14 -11.57 -0.55
C ILE A 682 -24.81 -11.02 -1.93
N GLN A 683 -23.65 -11.37 -2.50
CA GLN A 683 -23.26 -10.90 -3.83
C GLN A 683 -24.17 -11.46 -4.93
N LEU A 684 -24.56 -12.74 -4.81
CA LEU A 684 -25.43 -13.38 -5.79
C LEU A 684 -26.82 -12.74 -5.82
N VAL A 685 -27.42 -12.49 -4.65
CA VAL A 685 -28.73 -11.82 -4.53
C VAL A 685 -28.66 -10.41 -5.11
N ILE A 686 -27.64 -9.62 -4.76
CA ILE A 686 -27.47 -8.25 -5.31
C ILE A 686 -27.30 -8.29 -6.84
N ASN A 687 -26.47 -9.18 -7.38
CA ASN A 687 -26.18 -9.18 -8.81
C ASN A 687 -27.31 -9.81 -9.65
N ARG A 688 -28.01 -10.81 -9.10
CA ARG A 688 -28.98 -11.64 -9.84
C ARG A 688 -30.43 -11.26 -9.57
N GLU A 689 -30.80 -10.96 -8.33
CA GLU A 689 -32.19 -10.73 -7.93
C GLU A 689 -32.52 -9.25 -7.76
N TRP A 690 -31.63 -8.46 -7.17
CA TRP A 690 -31.90 -7.05 -6.87
C TRP A 690 -32.11 -6.21 -8.14
N GLY A 691 -33.32 -5.67 -8.29
CA GLY A 691 -33.78 -5.04 -9.53
C GLY A 691 -33.00 -3.79 -9.93
N LEU A 692 -32.63 -2.93 -8.99
CA LEU A 692 -31.91 -1.69 -9.31
C LEU A 692 -30.46 -1.96 -9.77
N ALA A 693 -29.83 -3.06 -9.35
CA ALA A 693 -28.49 -3.45 -9.83
C ALA A 693 -28.46 -3.90 -11.30
N LYS A 694 -29.63 -3.99 -11.97
CA LYS A 694 -29.69 -4.17 -13.44
C LYS A 694 -29.30 -2.89 -14.18
N ASN A 695 -29.40 -1.74 -13.52
CA ASN A 695 -28.75 -0.50 -13.91
C ASN A 695 -27.31 -0.48 -13.35
N GLU A 696 -26.37 -0.03 -14.18
CA GLU A 696 -24.93 -0.06 -13.92
C GLU A 696 -24.38 1.32 -13.54
N ASN A 697 -25.21 2.36 -13.48
CA ASN A 697 -24.85 3.70 -13.05
C ASN A 697 -25.88 4.37 -12.10
N PRO A 698 -26.45 3.68 -11.09
CA PRO A 698 -27.57 4.20 -10.31
C PRO A 698 -27.19 5.39 -9.42
N ASN A 699 -25.89 5.57 -9.17
CA ASN A 699 -25.34 6.67 -8.40
C ASN A 699 -25.29 8.00 -9.16
N GLN A 700 -25.33 8.01 -10.50
CA GLN A 700 -25.15 9.25 -11.27
C GLN A 700 -26.40 10.12 -11.24
N GLY A 701 -26.23 11.40 -10.91
CA GLY A 701 -27.31 12.40 -10.86
C GLY A 701 -28.09 12.42 -9.54
N ALA A 702 -27.70 11.61 -8.56
CA ALA A 702 -28.23 11.73 -7.20
C ALA A 702 -27.51 12.89 -6.49
N PHE A 703 -28.24 13.94 -6.11
CA PHE A 703 -27.64 15.16 -5.55
C PHE A 703 -26.71 14.91 -4.36
N VAL A 704 -27.12 14.02 -3.44
CA VAL A 704 -26.30 13.65 -2.28
C VAL A 704 -25.00 12.96 -2.68
N ILE A 705 -25.02 12.16 -3.75
CA ILE A 705 -23.82 11.47 -4.23
C ILE A 705 -22.88 12.46 -4.91
N ASP A 706 -23.42 13.36 -5.72
CA ASP A 706 -22.60 14.37 -6.43
C ASP A 706 -21.93 15.32 -5.43
N GLU A 707 -22.67 15.81 -4.42
CA GLU A 707 -22.14 16.65 -3.35
C GLU A 707 -21.11 15.90 -2.50
N LEU A 708 -21.42 14.68 -2.07
CA LEU A 708 -20.49 13.89 -1.25
C LEU A 708 -19.22 13.53 -2.02
N THR A 709 -19.32 13.28 -3.33
CA THR A 709 -18.15 13.04 -4.19
C THR A 709 -17.20 14.25 -4.17
N ASP A 710 -17.74 15.47 -4.31
CA ASP A 710 -16.93 16.69 -4.30
C ASP A 710 -16.35 16.99 -2.90
N LEU A 711 -17.14 16.78 -1.84
CA LEU A 711 -16.69 16.98 -0.45
C LEU A 711 -15.54 16.04 -0.07
N VAL A 712 -15.68 14.75 -0.39
CA VAL A 712 -14.67 13.74 -0.11
C VAL A 712 -13.43 13.95 -0.96
N GLU A 713 -13.58 14.33 -2.23
CA GLU A 713 -12.44 14.66 -3.10
C GLU A 713 -11.61 15.81 -2.52
N GLU A 714 -12.22 16.95 -2.20
CA GLU A 714 -11.48 18.08 -1.63
C GLU A 714 -10.87 17.74 -0.26
N ALA A 715 -11.54 16.94 0.58
CA ALA A 715 -10.96 16.50 1.85
C ALA A 715 -9.70 15.64 1.65
N VAL A 716 -9.69 14.76 0.63
CA VAL A 716 -8.50 14.00 0.24
C VAL A 716 -7.37 14.91 -0.26
N LEU A 717 -7.69 15.93 -1.06
CA LEU A 717 -6.67 16.87 -1.57
C LEU A 717 -6.02 17.69 -0.45
N LYS A 718 -6.79 18.09 0.58
CA LYS A 718 -6.22 18.74 1.78
C LYS A 718 -5.30 17.81 2.55
N GLU A 719 -5.65 16.54 2.64
CA GLU A 719 -4.79 15.54 3.28
C GLU A 719 -3.49 15.32 2.48
N PHE A 720 -3.55 15.36 1.14
CA PHE A 720 -2.36 15.33 0.30
C PHE A 720 -1.40 16.49 0.61
N GLU A 721 -1.91 17.70 0.81
CA GLU A 721 -1.11 18.87 1.20
C GLU A 721 -0.49 18.68 2.59
N ALA A 722 -1.26 18.18 3.56
CA ALA A 722 -0.77 17.90 4.91
C ALA A 722 0.38 16.88 4.91
N ILE A 723 0.31 15.86 4.05
CA ILE A 723 1.39 14.87 3.87
C ILE A 723 2.58 15.50 3.11
N ALA A 724 2.33 16.30 2.07
CA ALA A 724 3.37 16.96 1.30
C ALA A 724 4.23 17.91 2.15
N ASP A 725 3.61 18.66 3.08
CA ASP A 725 4.29 19.57 4.00
C ASP A 725 5.18 18.84 5.02
N ARG A 726 5.00 17.53 5.16
CA ARG A 726 5.84 16.64 5.98
C ARG A 726 6.92 15.91 5.16
N GLY A 727 7.10 16.28 3.90
CA GLY A 727 8.10 15.65 3.01
C GLY A 727 7.54 14.44 2.24
N GLY A 728 6.24 14.43 1.96
CA GLY A 728 5.57 13.32 1.28
C GLY A 728 5.33 12.13 2.21
N VAL A 729 4.92 10.99 1.66
CA VAL A 729 4.53 9.81 2.46
C VAL A 729 5.66 9.32 3.34
N LEU A 730 6.88 9.21 2.79
CA LEU A 730 8.05 8.71 3.53
C LEU A 730 8.45 9.66 4.67
N GLY A 731 8.45 10.98 4.43
CA GLY A 731 8.72 11.97 5.47
C GLY A 731 7.66 11.97 6.57
N ALA A 732 6.39 11.83 6.20
CA ALA A 732 5.28 11.69 7.14
C ALA A 732 5.39 10.41 8.00
N MET A 733 5.77 9.27 7.39
CA MET A 733 6.02 8.01 8.09
C MET A 733 7.15 8.11 9.10
N GLU A 734 8.21 8.86 8.78
CA GLU A 734 9.34 9.06 9.70
C GLU A 734 8.90 9.78 11.00
N THR A 735 7.94 10.70 10.90
CA THR A 735 7.34 11.36 12.07
C THR A 735 6.19 10.58 12.72
N GLY A 736 5.81 9.43 12.13
CA GLY A 736 4.67 8.63 12.58
C GLY A 736 3.31 9.29 12.34
N TYR A 737 3.19 10.22 11.37
CA TYR A 737 1.97 11.01 11.16
C TYR A 737 0.75 10.15 10.85
N GLN A 738 0.84 9.26 9.85
CA GLN A 738 -0.27 8.39 9.47
C GLN A 738 -0.66 7.48 10.64
N ARG A 739 0.33 6.81 11.25
CA ARG A 739 0.11 5.91 12.40
C ARG A 739 -0.55 6.64 13.57
N GLY A 740 -0.06 7.82 13.92
CA GLY A 740 -0.63 8.67 14.98
C GLY A 740 -2.07 9.05 14.68
N LYS A 741 -2.35 9.56 13.48
CA LYS A 741 -3.71 9.94 13.06
C LYS A 741 -4.68 8.75 13.06
N ILE A 742 -4.25 7.58 12.58
CA ILE A 742 -5.05 6.35 12.61
C ILE A 742 -5.39 5.96 14.05
N GLN A 743 -4.42 6.04 14.98
CA GLN A 743 -4.66 5.75 16.40
C GLN A 743 -5.60 6.76 17.05
N GLU A 744 -5.49 8.05 16.73
CA GLU A 744 -6.39 9.11 17.19
C GLU A 744 -7.83 8.86 16.73
N GLU A 745 -8.03 8.55 15.45
CA GLU A 745 -9.34 8.23 14.89
C GLU A 745 -9.92 6.93 15.47
N SER A 746 -9.07 5.92 15.69
CA SER A 746 -9.46 4.65 16.34
C SER A 746 -9.96 4.87 17.76
N LEU A 747 -9.22 5.67 18.55
CA LEU A 747 -9.61 6.01 19.93
C LEU A 747 -10.90 6.83 19.96
N TYR A 748 -11.07 7.76 19.03
CA TYR A 748 -12.30 8.53 18.90
C TYR A 748 -13.51 7.62 18.64
N TYR A 749 -13.39 6.67 17.71
CA TYR A 749 -14.43 5.69 17.43
C TYR A 749 -14.74 4.80 18.65
N GLU A 750 -13.72 4.19 19.27
CA GLU A 750 -13.96 3.29 20.41
C GLU A 750 -14.55 4.04 21.61
N HIS A 751 -14.14 5.30 21.86
CA HIS A 751 -14.75 6.12 22.91
C HIS A 751 -16.25 6.30 22.68
N ARG A 752 -16.65 6.68 21.45
CA ARG A 752 -18.05 6.91 21.09
C ARG A 752 -18.89 5.63 21.04
N LYS A 753 -18.26 4.51 20.70
CA LYS A 753 -18.88 3.19 20.76
C LYS A 753 -19.13 2.76 22.21
N HIS A 754 -18.18 3.00 23.12
CA HIS A 754 -18.32 2.62 24.52
C HIS A 754 -19.25 3.53 25.31
N ASP A 755 -19.24 4.84 25.07
CA ASP A 755 -20.13 5.80 25.75
C ASP A 755 -21.57 5.81 25.20
N GLY A 756 -21.80 5.17 24.04
CA GLY A 756 -23.10 5.04 23.39
C GLY A 756 -23.49 6.22 22.47
N SER A 757 -22.64 7.24 22.35
CA SER A 757 -22.86 8.39 21.45
C SER A 757 -22.73 8.04 19.97
N HIS A 758 -22.18 6.86 19.65
CA HIS A 758 -22.26 6.24 18.34
C HIS A 758 -23.01 4.91 18.46
N PRO A 759 -24.27 4.83 17.97
CA PRO A 759 -25.14 3.68 18.23
C PRO A 759 -24.71 2.46 17.42
N ILE A 760 -24.49 1.34 18.11
CA ILE A 760 -24.19 0.03 17.54
C ILE A 760 -25.25 -0.97 18.03
N ILE A 761 -26.16 -1.33 17.11
CA ILE A 761 -27.27 -2.26 17.35
C ILE A 761 -26.74 -3.64 17.75
N GLY A 762 -27.21 -4.17 18.89
CA GLY A 762 -26.77 -5.44 19.46
C GLY A 762 -25.53 -5.33 20.36
N VAL A 763 -24.91 -4.15 20.48
CA VAL A 763 -23.70 -3.94 21.28
C VAL A 763 -23.93 -2.93 22.41
N ASN A 764 -24.11 -1.64 22.08
CA ASN A 764 -24.33 -0.59 23.09
C ASN A 764 -25.80 -0.15 23.19
N THR A 765 -26.62 -0.51 22.20
CA THR A 765 -28.08 -0.30 22.20
C THR A 765 -28.77 -1.48 21.53
N PHE A 766 -30.06 -1.69 21.82
CA PHE A 766 -30.84 -2.85 21.36
C PHE A 766 -30.13 -4.20 21.64
N ARG A 767 -29.74 -4.41 22.90
CA ARG A 767 -29.05 -5.62 23.35
C ARG A 767 -30.02 -6.80 23.54
N ASN A 768 -29.49 -8.02 23.50
CA ASN A 768 -30.27 -9.22 23.73
C ASN A 768 -30.86 -9.26 25.16
N PRO A 769 -32.19 -9.35 25.33
CA PRO A 769 -32.80 -9.48 26.65
C PRO A 769 -32.39 -10.75 27.42
N GLN A 770 -31.95 -11.79 26.71
CA GLN A 770 -31.51 -13.08 27.28
C GLN A 770 -30.02 -13.07 27.69
N GLY A 771 -29.29 -11.97 27.45
CA GLY A 771 -27.88 -11.80 27.79
C GLY A 771 -26.91 -12.23 26.68
N ASP A 772 -25.63 -11.91 26.86
CA ASP A 772 -24.56 -12.13 25.88
C ASP A 772 -23.99 -13.56 25.95
N VAL A 773 -24.83 -14.60 25.87
CA VAL A 773 -24.33 -15.98 25.85
C VAL A 773 -23.78 -16.28 24.45
N PRO A 774 -22.47 -16.51 24.27
CA PRO A 774 -21.94 -16.86 22.96
C PRO A 774 -22.52 -18.21 22.54
N ALA A 775 -23.19 -18.26 21.39
CA ALA A 775 -23.54 -19.54 20.77
C ALA A 775 -22.26 -20.37 20.60
N ARG A 776 -22.34 -21.69 20.79
CA ARG A 776 -21.19 -22.58 20.54
C ARG A 776 -20.93 -22.64 19.02
N VAL A 777 -20.02 -21.79 18.54
CA VAL A 777 -19.63 -21.71 17.12
C VAL A 777 -18.53 -22.74 16.83
N GLU A 778 -18.63 -23.44 15.70
CA GLU A 778 -17.56 -24.28 15.19
C GLU A 778 -16.35 -23.40 14.83
N LEU A 779 -15.17 -23.73 15.36
CA LEU A 779 -13.95 -22.95 15.12
C LEU A 779 -13.12 -23.59 14.01
N ALA A 780 -12.79 -22.78 13.02
CA ALA A 780 -11.86 -23.12 11.95
C ALA A 780 -10.40 -22.96 12.46
N ARG A 781 -9.73 -24.08 12.73
CA ARG A 781 -8.33 -24.17 13.18
C ARG A 781 -7.58 -25.29 12.44
N SER A 782 -6.26 -25.19 12.38
CA SER A 782 -5.38 -26.26 11.86
C SER A 782 -5.39 -27.50 12.76
N THR A 783 -5.31 -28.69 12.19
CA THR A 783 -5.17 -29.93 12.97
C THR A 783 -3.70 -30.21 13.35
N GLU A 784 -3.47 -31.11 14.29
CA GLU A 784 -2.12 -31.52 14.70
C GLU A 784 -1.39 -32.24 13.54
N GLU A 785 -2.11 -33.06 12.79
CA GLU A 785 -1.60 -33.79 11.64
C GLU A 785 -1.16 -32.84 10.53
N GLU A 786 -1.91 -31.76 10.28
CA GLU A 786 -1.54 -30.73 9.30
C GLU A 786 -0.22 -30.03 9.69
N LYS A 787 -0.01 -29.75 10.97
CA LYS A 787 1.23 -29.12 11.45
C LYS A 787 2.43 -30.04 11.30
N GLN A 788 2.28 -31.30 11.73
CA GLN A 788 3.34 -32.31 11.61
C GLN A 788 3.67 -32.61 10.14
N SER A 789 2.65 -32.64 9.27
CA SER A 789 2.81 -32.74 7.82
C SER A 789 3.67 -31.60 7.27
N GLN A 790 3.37 -30.35 7.63
CA GLN A 790 4.14 -29.18 7.19
C GLN A 790 5.62 -29.23 7.64
N ILE A 791 5.88 -29.60 8.90
CA ILE A 791 7.24 -29.72 9.42
C ILE A 791 8.01 -30.84 8.71
N THR A 792 7.37 -31.98 8.47
CA THR A 792 7.99 -33.12 7.77
C THR A 792 8.34 -32.73 6.33
N ARG A 793 7.38 -32.16 5.59
CA ARG A 793 7.59 -31.70 4.20
C ARG A 793 8.71 -30.66 4.08
N LEU A 794 8.79 -29.73 5.04
CA LEU A 794 9.88 -28.76 5.10
C LEU A 794 11.24 -29.44 5.25
N ARG A 795 11.36 -30.37 6.21
CA ARG A 795 12.62 -31.10 6.46
C ARG A 795 13.04 -31.92 5.24
N ASP A 796 12.10 -32.59 4.59
CA ASP A 796 12.34 -33.35 3.35
C ASP A 796 12.83 -32.43 2.23
N PHE A 797 12.20 -31.26 2.07
CA PHE A 797 12.62 -30.25 1.09
C PHE A 797 14.05 -29.75 1.37
N GLN A 798 14.36 -29.43 2.62
CA GLN A 798 15.68 -28.94 3.03
C GLN A 798 16.75 -30.01 2.83
N GLN A 799 16.46 -31.26 3.20
CA GLN A 799 17.40 -32.38 3.04
C GLN A 799 17.69 -32.65 1.55
N ARG A 800 16.66 -32.67 0.70
CA ARG A 800 16.81 -32.86 -0.74
C ARG A 800 17.67 -31.78 -1.39
N ASN A 801 17.61 -30.55 -0.89
CA ASN A 801 18.30 -29.39 -1.49
C ASN A 801 19.56 -28.94 -0.73
N ALA A 802 20.01 -29.69 0.28
CA ALA A 802 21.10 -29.29 1.17
C ALA A 802 22.41 -28.95 0.43
N ALA A 803 22.71 -29.63 -0.68
CA ALA A 803 23.92 -29.39 -1.47
C ALA A 803 23.88 -28.06 -2.25
N ALA A 804 22.70 -27.58 -2.64
CA ALA A 804 22.54 -26.40 -3.50
C ALA A 804 22.16 -25.13 -2.72
N SER A 805 21.47 -25.26 -1.59
CA SER A 805 20.89 -24.14 -0.84
C SER A 805 21.96 -23.15 -0.33
N GLY A 806 23.08 -23.63 0.20
CA GLY A 806 24.15 -22.76 0.72
C GLY A 806 24.75 -21.82 -0.34
N ALA A 807 25.04 -22.35 -1.53
CA ALA A 807 25.57 -21.56 -2.65
C ALA A 807 24.53 -20.54 -3.17
N MET A 808 23.26 -20.94 -3.22
CA MET A 808 22.17 -20.07 -3.66
C MET A 808 21.92 -18.90 -2.69
N LEU A 809 21.89 -19.16 -1.38
CA LEU A 809 21.75 -18.11 -0.37
C LEU A 809 22.94 -17.13 -0.41
N GLN A 810 24.15 -17.62 -0.70
CA GLN A 810 25.30 -16.74 -0.89
C GLN A 810 25.17 -15.85 -2.13
N LYS A 811 24.71 -16.40 -3.26
CA LYS A 811 24.41 -15.63 -4.47
C LYS A 811 23.36 -14.55 -4.18
N LEU A 812 22.30 -14.89 -3.44
CA LEU A 812 21.25 -13.95 -3.05
C LEU A 812 21.83 -12.79 -2.21
N ARG A 813 22.65 -13.09 -1.20
CA ARG A 813 23.32 -12.08 -0.38
C ARG A 813 24.24 -11.18 -1.19
N GLN A 814 25.06 -11.77 -2.04
CA GLN A 814 25.98 -11.03 -2.89
C GLN A 814 25.22 -10.09 -3.85
N THR A 815 24.09 -10.54 -4.40
CA THR A 815 23.24 -9.71 -5.27
C THR A 815 22.70 -8.48 -4.55
N VAL A 816 22.35 -8.58 -3.26
CA VAL A 816 21.94 -7.43 -2.46
C VAL A 816 23.11 -6.47 -2.25
N ILE A 817 24.29 -6.99 -1.92
CA ILE A 817 25.52 -6.19 -1.69
C ILE A 817 25.94 -5.45 -2.96
N ASP A 818 25.89 -6.13 -4.11
CA ASP A 818 26.23 -5.58 -5.43
C ASP A 818 25.11 -4.69 -6.01
N ASN A 819 24.02 -4.51 -5.27
CA ASN A 819 22.84 -3.73 -5.68
C ASN A 819 22.20 -4.22 -7.00
N GLY A 820 22.22 -5.53 -7.25
CA GLY A 820 21.55 -6.17 -8.38
C GLY A 820 20.04 -6.38 -8.15
N ASN A 821 19.34 -6.90 -9.18
CA ASN A 821 17.92 -7.22 -9.08
C ASN A 821 17.71 -8.49 -8.23
N VAL A 822 17.14 -8.32 -7.04
CA VAL A 822 16.96 -9.40 -6.06
C VAL A 822 15.88 -10.38 -6.51
N PHE A 823 14.79 -9.87 -7.10
CA PHE A 823 13.67 -10.71 -7.53
C PHE A 823 14.08 -11.70 -8.63
N ALA A 824 14.93 -11.29 -9.57
CA ALA A 824 15.47 -12.17 -10.59
C ALA A 824 16.17 -13.40 -9.99
N VAL A 825 16.93 -13.22 -8.90
CA VAL A 825 17.59 -14.33 -8.19
C VAL A 825 16.60 -15.13 -7.34
N LEU A 826 15.57 -14.49 -6.77
CA LEU A 826 14.53 -15.18 -6.01
C LEU A 826 13.77 -16.20 -6.86
N VAL A 827 13.56 -15.94 -8.15
CA VAL A 827 12.94 -16.91 -9.08
C VAL A 827 13.71 -18.23 -9.12
N ASP A 828 15.04 -18.21 -8.97
CA ASP A 828 15.84 -19.44 -8.88
C ASP A 828 15.93 -19.95 -7.44
N ALA A 829 16.05 -19.04 -6.46
CA ALA A 829 16.29 -19.39 -5.07
C ALA A 829 15.17 -20.26 -4.47
N VAL A 830 13.92 -19.95 -4.78
CA VAL A 830 12.75 -20.69 -4.26
C VAL A 830 12.69 -22.15 -4.73
N ARG A 831 13.48 -22.54 -5.75
CA ARG A 831 13.57 -23.94 -6.19
C ARG A 831 14.37 -24.82 -5.23
N VAL A 832 15.29 -24.23 -4.46
CA VAL A 832 16.25 -24.96 -3.60
C VAL A 832 16.31 -24.45 -2.16
N CYS A 833 15.64 -23.34 -1.84
CA CYS A 833 15.60 -22.75 -0.50
C CYS A 833 14.15 -22.58 -0.01
N SER A 834 13.93 -22.81 1.28
CA SER A 834 12.65 -22.53 1.93
C SER A 834 12.45 -21.03 2.20
N LEU A 835 11.22 -20.65 2.55
CA LEU A 835 10.84 -19.29 2.91
C LEU A 835 11.70 -18.70 4.04
N GLY A 836 11.87 -19.46 5.12
CA GLY A 836 12.68 -19.06 6.27
C GLY A 836 14.17 -18.96 5.95
N GLN A 837 14.71 -19.87 5.14
CA GLN A 837 16.11 -19.79 4.67
C GLN A 837 16.38 -18.52 3.87
N ILE A 838 15.47 -18.17 2.95
CA ILE A 838 15.59 -16.96 2.13
C ILE A 838 15.45 -15.71 3.00
N SER A 839 14.41 -15.64 3.85
CA SER A 839 14.18 -14.47 4.71
C SER A 839 15.34 -14.25 5.69
N GLY A 840 15.86 -15.32 6.29
CA GLY A 840 17.04 -15.27 7.16
C GLY A 840 18.27 -14.71 6.44
N ALA A 841 18.56 -15.19 5.23
CA ALA A 841 19.68 -14.67 4.43
C ALA A 841 19.49 -13.20 4.04
N LEU A 842 18.26 -12.76 3.76
CA LEU A 842 17.97 -11.36 3.47
C LEU A 842 18.04 -10.46 4.70
N TYR A 843 17.75 -10.94 5.91
CA TYR A 843 17.96 -10.17 7.14
C TYR A 843 19.44 -9.80 7.35
N GLU A 844 20.37 -10.66 6.94
CA GLU A 844 21.81 -10.43 7.06
C GLU A 844 22.32 -9.30 6.15
N VAL A 845 21.62 -8.97 5.06
CA VAL A 845 22.10 -8.04 4.01
C VAL A 845 21.13 -6.92 3.62
N GLY A 846 19.85 -7.01 4.00
CA GLY A 846 18.81 -6.00 3.74
C GLY A 846 18.23 -5.40 5.03
N GLY A 847 18.60 -5.95 6.18
CA GLY A 847 18.17 -5.51 7.50
C GLY A 847 16.75 -5.93 7.87
N GLN A 848 16.53 -6.13 9.17
CA GLN A 848 15.21 -6.34 9.75
C GLN A 848 14.46 -5.01 9.91
N TYR A 849 13.13 -5.08 9.83
CA TYR A 849 12.26 -3.94 10.11
C TYR A 849 12.51 -3.38 11.52
N ARG A 850 12.72 -2.06 11.62
CA ARG A 850 12.81 -1.35 12.90
C ARG A 850 11.46 -0.74 13.22
N ARG A 851 10.85 -1.15 14.33
CA ARG A 851 9.50 -0.71 14.72
C ARG A 851 9.45 0.80 14.99
N SER A 852 8.61 1.51 14.23
CA SER A 852 8.37 2.95 14.33
C SER A 852 7.36 3.31 15.45
N MET A 853 7.58 2.82 16.69
CA MET A 853 6.72 3.03 17.88
C MET A 853 5.26 2.56 17.76
#